data_AF-A0A7R9CHE9-F1
#
_entry.id   AF-A0A7R9CHE9-F1
#
_cell.length_a   1.000
_cell.length_b   1.000
_cell.length_c   1.000
_cell.angle_alpha   90.00
_cell.angle_beta   90.00
_cell.angle_gamma   90.00
#
_symmetry.space_group_name_H-M   'P 1'
#
loop_
_entity.id
_entity.type
_entity.pdbx_description
1 polymer ?
#
loop_
_entity_poly.entity_id
_entity_poly.type
_entity_poly.pdbx_seq_one_letter_code
_entity_poly.pdbx_strand_id
1 'polypeptide(L)'
;MSGARSNNNNNHLPDSLEPEREPVKFDVHLRGAPDEVVQLVQNIKDVAEQFLYHWKTFPLVLPPSLSSAGATGGDTGSAQHDGGVSLSSLPRRLNKHINLRDLFLAPSFDELDAVAVDGKGEPRRLNGKHLECIRERGEFEVESLNFPGQVHKWLLSQLLQKGTERSRDSLLNDLALALRFIIVTAKGRLVSHFFSLYQAVRSLVTGLLKLLDIIIGVPSLQAHNLETKIREERWQYLVAELVCRSEFEDSLELLCGFVRRQLRRATTEKFEVERESSHPPVPVPYLFLTPKGVELDLRLFNRDTMRRALPALVAILERETRGWFLHFRERLISELRSQKLPDEEIEREVNQAVMKEYLQRVYTSILSHPDLLALGEGIPQLLVQQAQSVVLMHRAVENVQKKLTKTKDSLKQRIEYMYPVFSRIRPWMRDKLRSAENHFIEECQWSAHEEALMLCTSQRLHQTVYFLNRDLTFMREREPVLLKELRKVKTPTRSFQWLTQIWFPSNWIVRRSFQGQSEVIPTVQSATATSITMPRSDPSQAVFLVEKEVVRTTTTRWPMWRWINYCHRTWSWMWNAMFFFGVVIPWCSPVSLRALLCVEPFMPDLELSQVNGTLFPRKSSLTPTLASRLLSLWRHISKSRTHFETKPDTGFIGKGFTRHLNRLWNYLVKGLLGTLCVVLIFPLVCFVTSFCSLAMALTAFIWMPVVTLGLHLFMALICDLDSPDPTRNRYLVILEAILWNIGIQGGIQPVLALFVAFFMCPLISVTILTVGVLRYWCRLLWDTASFHLVIKKRGRVPASDSFVVKRIAGPGLASNYFYQVRPEQALAAFEAKLELDELAAYQHETEQTILQPQKDFSQFVEACFGPFSAQLSKTGPYLCLQKEGQDLMSALHEKLERRRRDLQTGLGVAVRSKIKLTTLELKIAIQQAALMLERFYPLHVLQRLPINEEDYWESKGLSVHDWAGLAGLMYADIFSLDFLTPLDEMDTKFRLEPHQQVDLSRYTEMVHGAELGTGGPDLLGPVYAPRGNIQVHSPYLEVSAFNPRSKVTATNRKQEKRG
;
A
#
# COMPACT_ATOMS: atom_id res chain seq x y z
N MET A 1 -39.92 -52.65 -5.07
CA MET A 1 -41.01 -51.72 -5.40
C MET A 1 -40.47 -50.66 -6.35
N SER A 2 -41.18 -50.42 -7.47
CA SER A 2 -40.94 -49.40 -8.51
C SER A 2 -39.60 -49.49 -9.28
N GLY A 3 -39.50 -50.45 -10.19
CA GLY A 3 -38.47 -50.47 -11.24
C GLY A 3 -38.96 -49.82 -12.53
N ALA A 4 -38.24 -48.82 -13.02
CA ALA A 4 -38.40 -48.27 -14.35
C ALA A 4 -37.27 -48.79 -15.25
N ARG A 5 -37.65 -49.59 -16.25
CA ARG A 5 -36.78 -50.07 -17.33
C ARG A 5 -36.40 -48.90 -18.24
N SER A 6 -35.10 -48.74 -18.51
CA SER A 6 -34.60 -48.02 -19.69
C SER A 6 -33.98 -49.04 -20.65
N ASN A 7 -34.43 -49.02 -21.90
CA ASN A 7 -34.00 -49.90 -22.99
C ASN A 7 -32.55 -49.60 -23.40
N ASN A 8 -31.67 -50.59 -23.29
CA ASN A 8 -30.35 -50.57 -23.95
C ASN A 8 -30.42 -51.39 -25.25
N ASN A 9 -30.13 -50.72 -26.38
CA ASN A 9 -29.84 -51.39 -27.64
C ASN A 9 -28.38 -51.86 -27.61
N ASN A 10 -28.18 -53.17 -27.54
CA ASN A 10 -26.88 -53.84 -27.63
C ASN A 10 -26.33 -53.79 -29.05
N ASN A 11 -25.14 -53.22 -29.23
CA ASN A 11 -24.22 -53.61 -30.30
C ASN A 11 -23.20 -54.60 -29.70
N HIS A 12 -23.12 -55.78 -30.30
CA HIS A 12 -22.31 -56.91 -29.88
C HIS A 12 -20.79 -56.60 -29.78
N LEU A 13 -20.22 -56.78 -28.58
CA LEU A 13 -18.81 -57.15 -28.36
C LEU A 13 -18.80 -58.58 -27.76
N PRO A 14 -17.78 -59.42 -28.04
CA PRO A 14 -17.78 -60.82 -27.62
C PRO A 14 -17.63 -60.97 -26.09
N ASP A 15 -18.50 -61.81 -25.49
CA ASP A 15 -18.73 -62.09 -24.06
C ASP A 15 -17.53 -62.66 -23.24
N SER A 16 -16.28 -62.26 -23.50
CA SER A 16 -15.09 -62.88 -22.87
C SER A 16 -14.11 -61.93 -22.19
N LEU A 17 -14.50 -60.69 -21.86
CA LEU A 17 -13.58 -59.68 -21.31
C LEU A 17 -14.07 -59.01 -20.01
N GLU A 18 -15.11 -59.53 -19.36
CA GLU A 18 -15.55 -59.00 -18.06
C GLU A 18 -14.73 -59.61 -16.90
N PRO A 19 -14.47 -58.84 -15.82
CA PRO A 19 -13.68 -59.33 -14.70
C PRO A 19 -14.39 -60.48 -13.96
N GLU A 20 -13.72 -61.63 -13.84
CA GLU A 20 -14.27 -62.81 -13.16
C GLU A 20 -14.12 -62.68 -11.64
N ARG A 21 -15.22 -62.89 -10.92
CA ARG A 21 -15.28 -62.86 -9.45
C ARG A 21 -15.21 -64.28 -8.90
N GLU A 22 -14.41 -64.49 -7.86
CA GLU A 22 -14.39 -65.75 -7.10
C GLU A 22 -14.65 -65.46 -5.61
N PRO A 23 -15.50 -66.23 -4.92
CA PRO A 23 -15.84 -65.97 -3.53
C PRO A 23 -14.62 -66.11 -2.61
N VAL A 24 -14.49 -65.21 -1.64
CA VAL A 24 -13.42 -65.26 -0.63
C VAL A 24 -13.72 -66.38 0.35
N LYS A 25 -12.84 -67.37 0.45
CA LYS A 25 -13.00 -68.49 1.40
C LYS A 25 -12.48 -68.13 2.78
N PHE A 26 -13.24 -68.46 3.81
CA PHE A 26 -12.87 -68.20 5.21
C PHE A 26 -12.57 -69.50 5.96
N ASP A 27 -11.33 -69.64 6.41
CA ASP A 27 -10.91 -70.75 7.28
C ASP A 27 -11.22 -70.41 8.74
N VAL A 28 -12.36 -70.89 9.24
CA VAL A 28 -12.81 -70.67 10.62
C VAL A 28 -12.51 -71.90 11.47
N HIS A 29 -11.67 -71.74 12.50
CA HIS A 29 -11.30 -72.82 13.41
C HIS A 29 -12.14 -72.76 14.70
N LEU A 30 -13.20 -73.56 14.79
CA LEU A 30 -14.16 -73.54 15.90
C LEU A 30 -13.92 -74.64 16.96
N ARG A 31 -12.66 -74.97 17.28
CA ARG A 31 -12.35 -76.02 18.27
C ARG A 31 -12.77 -75.58 19.68
N GLY A 32 -13.80 -76.23 20.24
CA GLY A 32 -14.26 -76.03 21.62
C GLY A 32 -15.40 -75.02 21.80
N ALA A 33 -16.03 -74.54 20.71
CA ALA A 33 -17.16 -73.62 20.78
C ALA A 33 -18.50 -74.35 21.02
N PRO A 34 -19.48 -73.76 21.74
CA PRO A 34 -20.83 -74.30 21.89
C PRO A 34 -21.56 -74.43 20.54
N ASP A 35 -22.42 -75.44 20.39
CA ASP A 35 -23.12 -75.75 19.12
C ASP A 35 -23.92 -74.56 18.55
N GLU A 36 -24.50 -73.72 19.42
CA GLU A 36 -25.21 -72.50 19.02
C GLU A 36 -24.29 -71.46 18.36
N VAL A 37 -23.06 -71.32 18.86
CA VAL A 37 -22.05 -70.41 18.31
C VAL A 37 -21.50 -70.98 17.01
N VAL A 38 -21.34 -72.30 16.91
CA VAL A 38 -20.90 -72.97 15.69
C VAL A 38 -21.90 -72.74 14.56
N GLN A 39 -23.21 -72.88 14.82
CA GLN A 39 -24.25 -72.60 13.83
C GLN A 39 -24.28 -71.13 13.40
N LEU A 40 -24.16 -70.19 14.36
CA LEU A 40 -24.15 -68.75 14.05
C LEU A 40 -22.94 -68.37 13.18
N VAL A 41 -21.74 -68.82 13.55
CA VAL A 41 -20.51 -68.50 12.80
C VAL A 41 -20.53 -69.17 11.42
N GLN A 42 -21.10 -70.37 11.29
CA GLN A 42 -21.27 -71.03 9.99
C GLN A 42 -22.27 -70.26 9.10
N ASN A 43 -23.39 -69.78 9.64
CA ASN A 43 -24.33 -68.95 8.88
C ASN A 43 -23.70 -67.62 8.43
N ILE A 44 -22.92 -66.97 9.31
CA ILE A 44 -22.19 -65.75 8.97
C ILE A 44 -21.14 -66.03 7.90
N LYS A 45 -20.43 -67.17 7.98
CA LYS A 45 -19.48 -67.62 6.97
C LYS A 45 -20.17 -67.84 5.63
N ASP A 46 -21.28 -68.56 5.59
CA ASP A 46 -22.00 -68.85 4.35
C ASP A 46 -22.51 -67.56 3.69
N VAL A 47 -22.98 -66.59 4.48
CA VAL A 47 -23.35 -65.26 3.99
C VAL A 47 -22.12 -64.47 3.52
N ALA A 48 -21.01 -64.49 4.27
CA ALA A 48 -19.77 -63.81 3.89
C ALA A 48 -19.21 -64.37 2.57
N GLU A 49 -19.21 -65.69 2.36
CA GLU A 49 -18.75 -66.34 1.14
C GLU A 49 -19.70 -66.12 -0.06
N GLN A 50 -20.97 -65.76 0.19
CA GLN A 50 -21.92 -65.36 -0.86
C GLN A 50 -21.74 -63.92 -1.33
N PHE A 51 -21.37 -63.00 -0.42
CA PHE A 51 -21.28 -61.57 -0.71
C PHE A 51 -19.85 -61.08 -1.01
N LEU A 52 -18.83 -61.70 -0.42
CA LEU A 52 -17.44 -61.27 -0.54
C LEU A 52 -16.70 -62.08 -1.60
N TYR A 53 -16.00 -61.38 -2.47
CA TYR A 53 -15.27 -61.93 -3.59
C TYR A 53 -13.89 -61.30 -3.72
N HIS A 54 -13.02 -61.95 -4.48
CA HIS A 54 -11.78 -61.38 -5.00
C HIS A 54 -11.79 -61.48 -6.54
N TRP A 55 -10.87 -60.80 -7.21
CA TRP A 55 -10.77 -60.91 -8.66
C TRP A 55 -9.97 -62.17 -9.00
N LYS A 56 -10.62 -63.14 -9.65
CA LYS A 56 -9.94 -64.34 -10.14
C LYS A 56 -9.10 -64.02 -11.36
N THR A 57 -9.68 -63.25 -12.28
CA THR A 57 -8.99 -62.68 -13.44
C THR A 57 -9.51 -61.28 -13.69
N PHE A 58 -8.63 -60.27 -13.67
CA PHE A 58 -8.97 -58.89 -13.98
C PHE A 58 -8.24 -58.45 -15.27
N PRO A 59 -8.91 -58.42 -16.43
CA PRO A 59 -8.27 -58.07 -17.70
C PRO A 59 -7.98 -56.57 -17.78
N LEU A 60 -6.71 -56.17 -17.59
CA LEU A 60 -6.25 -54.80 -17.80
C LEU A 60 -6.03 -54.52 -19.30
N VAL A 61 -7.11 -54.16 -20.00
CA VAL A 61 -7.13 -53.79 -21.42
C VAL A 61 -7.39 -52.29 -21.55
N LEU A 62 -6.36 -51.54 -21.96
CA LEU A 62 -6.49 -50.11 -22.22
C LEU A 62 -7.41 -49.85 -23.43
N PRO A 63 -8.10 -48.69 -23.48
CA PRO A 63 -8.78 -48.23 -24.68
C PRO A 63 -7.86 -48.28 -25.92
N PRO A 64 -8.37 -48.67 -27.10
CA PRO A 64 -7.57 -48.76 -28.31
C PRO A 64 -7.06 -47.39 -28.78
N SER A 65 -5.88 -47.34 -29.40
CA SER A 65 -5.36 -46.09 -30.02
C SER A 65 -6.37 -45.49 -30.98
N LEU A 66 -6.60 -44.18 -30.89
CA LEU A 66 -7.38 -43.46 -31.90
C LEU A 66 -6.70 -43.48 -33.27
N SER A 67 -5.36 -43.53 -33.29
CA SER A 67 -4.53 -43.69 -34.49
C SER A 67 -4.65 -45.06 -35.19
N SER A 68 -5.22 -46.08 -34.54
CA SER A 68 -5.32 -47.46 -35.06
C SER A 68 -6.74 -47.84 -35.48
N ALA A 69 -7.77 -47.12 -35.04
CA ALA A 69 -9.18 -47.52 -35.20
C ALA A 69 -9.80 -47.15 -36.56
N GLY A 70 -9.11 -46.36 -37.39
CA GLY A 70 -9.65 -45.84 -38.65
C GLY A 70 -9.71 -46.81 -39.85
N ALA A 71 -9.30 -48.08 -39.72
CA ALA A 71 -9.21 -49.00 -40.86
C ALA A 71 -10.36 -50.02 -40.99
N THR A 72 -11.38 -49.99 -40.12
CA THR A 72 -12.50 -50.94 -40.18
C THR A 72 -13.82 -50.25 -39.88
N GLY A 73 -14.46 -49.68 -40.90
CA GLY A 73 -15.84 -49.18 -40.76
C GLY A 73 -16.20 -48.14 -41.80
N GLY A 74 -16.55 -48.58 -43.01
CA GLY A 74 -17.16 -47.70 -44.01
C GLY A 74 -17.10 -48.27 -45.41
N ASP A 75 -17.92 -49.29 -45.71
CA ASP A 75 -18.40 -49.48 -47.09
C ASP A 75 -19.62 -50.43 -47.12
N THR A 76 -20.80 -49.83 -47.28
CA THR A 76 -22.02 -50.50 -47.77
C THR A 76 -22.78 -49.52 -48.68
N GLY A 77 -22.65 -49.67 -50.00
CA GLY A 77 -23.56 -48.96 -50.92
C GLY A 77 -23.14 -48.85 -52.39
N SER A 78 -23.39 -49.93 -53.14
CA SER A 78 -23.71 -49.99 -54.60
C SER A 78 -22.60 -50.17 -55.66
N ALA A 79 -22.83 -51.24 -56.43
CA ALA A 79 -22.17 -51.84 -57.59
C ALA A 79 -21.96 -50.89 -58.79
N GLN A 80 -21.19 -51.18 -59.87
CA GLN A 80 -20.97 -52.43 -60.59
C GLN A 80 -19.88 -52.25 -61.68
N HIS A 81 -19.33 -53.39 -62.13
CA HIS A 81 -18.68 -53.70 -63.42
C HIS A 81 -17.14 -53.87 -63.54
N ASP A 82 -16.79 -55.17 -63.59
CA ASP A 82 -15.81 -55.92 -64.40
C ASP A 82 -14.34 -55.51 -64.54
N GLY A 83 -13.48 -56.51 -64.23
CA GLY A 83 -12.80 -57.18 -65.34
C GLY A 83 -11.27 -57.27 -65.30
N GLY A 84 -10.72 -58.11 -64.41
CA GLY A 84 -9.56 -58.98 -64.69
C GLY A 84 -8.14 -58.36 -64.78
N VAL A 85 -7.26 -58.76 -63.87
CA VAL A 85 -6.17 -59.76 -64.08
C VAL A 85 -5.24 -59.75 -62.87
N SER A 86 -4.92 -60.95 -62.41
CA SER A 86 -4.06 -61.29 -61.28
C SER A 86 -2.61 -60.85 -61.46
N LEU A 87 -1.99 -60.31 -60.41
CA LEU A 87 -0.57 -60.53 -60.12
C LEU A 87 -0.31 -60.43 -58.61
N SER A 88 0.26 -61.51 -58.09
CA SER A 88 0.64 -61.73 -56.71
C SER A 88 1.95 -61.03 -56.34
N SER A 89 2.10 -60.81 -55.03
CA SER A 89 3.32 -60.55 -54.25
C SER A 89 3.78 -59.09 -54.12
N LEU A 90 3.62 -58.54 -52.90
CA LEU A 90 4.57 -57.67 -52.16
C LEU A 90 4.08 -57.53 -50.70
N PRO A 91 4.97 -57.43 -49.70
CA PRO A 91 4.67 -57.80 -48.31
C PRO A 91 3.97 -56.70 -47.51
N ARG A 92 3.16 -57.14 -46.53
CA ARG A 92 2.61 -56.36 -45.40
C ARG A 92 3.65 -55.36 -44.86
N ARG A 93 3.45 -54.06 -45.10
CA ARG A 93 4.10 -53.01 -44.32
C ARG A 93 3.36 -52.90 -42.98
N LEU A 94 4.06 -53.31 -41.93
CA LEU A 94 3.67 -53.11 -40.53
C LEU A 94 3.47 -51.60 -40.29
N ASN A 95 2.25 -51.19 -39.94
CA ASN A 95 1.93 -49.84 -39.49
C ASN A 95 2.76 -49.51 -38.23
N LYS A 96 3.75 -48.62 -38.38
CA LYS A 96 4.52 -48.07 -37.26
C LYS A 96 3.69 -46.97 -36.60
N HIS A 97 3.59 -47.01 -35.27
CA HIS A 97 2.97 -45.95 -34.45
C HIS A 97 3.59 -44.58 -34.75
N ILE A 98 2.76 -43.53 -34.88
CA ILE A 98 3.20 -42.14 -34.93
C ILE A 98 3.85 -41.80 -33.59
N ASN A 99 5.16 -41.53 -33.58
CA ASN A 99 5.84 -41.01 -32.41
C ASN A 99 5.65 -39.48 -32.37
N LEU A 100 4.87 -38.97 -31.42
CA LEU A 100 4.50 -37.55 -31.34
C LEU A 100 5.70 -36.60 -31.12
N ARG A 101 6.85 -37.13 -30.71
CA ARG A 101 8.10 -36.36 -30.61
C ARG A 101 8.67 -35.93 -31.95
N ASP A 102 8.33 -36.64 -33.03
CA ASP A 102 8.83 -36.35 -34.38
C ASP A 102 7.91 -35.37 -35.15
N LEU A 103 6.86 -34.87 -34.50
CA LEU A 103 5.86 -33.98 -35.08
C LEU A 103 6.32 -32.52 -35.17
N PHE A 104 7.27 -32.08 -34.32
CA PHE A 104 7.69 -30.68 -34.21
C PHE A 104 9.23 -30.53 -34.31
N LEU A 105 9.78 -30.44 -35.52
CA LEU A 105 11.21 -30.20 -35.74
C LEU A 105 11.49 -28.70 -35.88
N ALA A 106 12.37 -28.17 -35.02
CA ALA A 106 12.80 -26.78 -35.07
C ALA A 106 13.81 -26.54 -36.20
N PRO A 107 13.67 -25.43 -36.98
CA PRO A 107 14.66 -25.07 -37.98
C PRO A 107 15.99 -24.70 -37.30
N SER A 108 17.11 -25.04 -37.94
CA SER A 108 18.44 -24.69 -37.43
C SER A 108 18.69 -23.19 -37.62
N PHE A 109 18.99 -22.50 -36.52
CA PHE A 109 19.43 -21.10 -36.53
C PHE A 109 20.91 -20.94 -36.94
N ASP A 110 21.63 -22.05 -37.13
CA ASP A 110 23.02 -22.12 -37.54
C ASP A 110 23.17 -21.89 -39.07
N GLU A 111 22.76 -20.72 -39.54
CA GLU A 111 22.85 -20.31 -40.95
C GLU A 111 24.06 -19.42 -41.25
N LEU A 112 24.72 -18.88 -40.22
CA LEU A 112 25.70 -17.81 -40.37
C LEU A 112 26.92 -18.23 -41.17
N ASP A 113 27.36 -19.48 -41.04
CA ASP A 113 28.45 -20.04 -41.84
C ASP A 113 28.08 -20.11 -43.33
N ALA A 114 26.82 -20.39 -43.65
CA ALA A 114 26.32 -20.39 -45.03
C ALA A 114 26.13 -18.96 -45.57
N VAL A 115 25.66 -18.02 -44.74
CA VAL A 115 25.47 -16.60 -45.12
C VAL A 115 26.81 -15.90 -45.39
N ALA A 116 27.85 -16.29 -44.65
CA ALA A 116 29.19 -15.72 -44.75
C ALA A 116 29.99 -16.21 -45.98
N VAL A 117 29.52 -17.24 -46.67
CA VAL A 117 30.24 -17.91 -47.77
C VAL A 117 29.51 -17.70 -49.11
N ASP A 118 30.28 -17.46 -50.18
CA ASP A 118 29.78 -17.32 -51.55
C ASP A 118 29.62 -18.70 -52.22
N GLY A 119 28.92 -18.79 -53.36
CA GLY A 119 28.62 -20.06 -54.05
C GLY A 119 29.84 -20.91 -54.51
N LYS A 120 31.06 -20.44 -54.25
CA LYS A 120 32.34 -21.11 -54.51
C LYS A 120 33.06 -21.58 -53.23
N GLY A 121 32.47 -21.42 -52.05
CA GLY A 121 33.08 -21.80 -50.76
C GLY A 121 34.00 -20.73 -50.13
N GLU A 122 34.13 -19.56 -50.73
CA GLU A 122 34.98 -18.45 -50.25
C GLU A 122 34.16 -17.41 -49.46
N PRO A 123 34.73 -16.71 -48.46
CA PRO A 123 33.98 -15.75 -47.65
C PRO A 123 33.55 -14.50 -48.42
N ARG A 124 32.27 -14.15 -48.31
CA ARG A 124 31.58 -13.10 -49.06
C ARG A 124 32.10 -11.70 -48.73
N ARG A 125 32.42 -10.91 -49.75
CA ARG A 125 32.87 -9.51 -49.60
C ARG A 125 31.70 -8.56 -49.33
N LEU A 126 31.96 -7.46 -48.62
CA LEU A 126 30.94 -6.43 -48.34
C LEU A 126 30.54 -5.67 -49.60
N ASN A 127 29.23 -5.41 -49.75
CA ASN A 127 28.67 -4.66 -50.88
C ASN A 127 28.81 -3.13 -50.69
N GLY A 128 28.64 -2.34 -51.76
CA GLY A 128 28.74 -0.88 -51.72
C GLY A 128 27.82 -0.23 -50.68
N LYS A 129 26.56 -0.68 -50.61
CA LYS A 129 25.58 -0.24 -49.61
C LYS A 129 26.03 -0.54 -48.17
N HIS A 130 26.66 -1.69 -47.92
CA HIS A 130 27.16 -2.04 -46.58
C HIS A 130 28.32 -1.13 -46.18
N LEU A 131 29.21 -0.79 -47.12
CA LEU A 131 30.33 0.11 -46.87
C LEU A 131 29.87 1.54 -46.55
N GLU A 132 28.81 2.03 -47.20
CA GLU A 132 28.20 3.34 -46.89
C GLU A 132 27.60 3.35 -45.48
N CYS A 133 26.78 2.36 -45.12
CA CYS A 133 26.20 2.25 -43.78
C CYS A 133 27.27 2.14 -42.68
N ILE A 134 28.37 1.40 -42.93
CA ILE A 134 29.51 1.31 -41.99
C ILE A 134 30.19 2.67 -41.83
N ARG A 135 30.34 3.44 -42.92
CA ARG A 135 30.97 4.77 -42.87
C ARG A 135 30.12 5.75 -42.06
N GLU A 136 28.81 5.72 -42.25
CA GLU A 136 27.88 6.67 -41.62
C GLU A 136 27.61 6.33 -40.15
N ARG A 137 27.33 5.05 -39.86
CA ARG A 137 26.78 4.61 -38.56
C ARG A 137 27.59 3.53 -37.86
N GLY A 138 28.60 2.94 -38.53
CA GLY A 138 29.39 1.83 -37.99
C GLY A 138 28.63 0.50 -37.94
N GLU A 139 27.50 0.40 -38.65
CA GLU A 139 26.65 -0.79 -38.69
C GLU A 139 26.26 -1.14 -40.12
N PHE A 140 25.97 -2.42 -40.38
CA PHE A 140 25.45 -2.88 -41.67
C PHE A 140 24.48 -4.05 -41.47
N GLU A 141 23.67 -4.30 -42.50
CA GLU A 141 22.60 -5.29 -42.49
C GLU A 141 22.85 -6.33 -43.59
N VAL A 142 22.66 -7.61 -43.27
CA VAL A 142 22.87 -8.75 -44.19
C VAL A 142 21.62 -9.61 -44.21
N GLU A 143 21.12 -9.95 -45.40
CA GLU A 143 19.94 -10.80 -45.56
C GLU A 143 20.18 -12.23 -45.05
N SER A 144 19.17 -12.81 -44.39
CA SER A 144 19.15 -14.20 -43.93
C SER A 144 18.85 -15.17 -45.08
N LEU A 145 19.44 -16.37 -45.06
CA LEU A 145 19.23 -17.43 -46.07
C LEU A 145 18.07 -18.36 -45.69
N ASN A 146 18.00 -18.76 -44.42
CA ASN A 146 16.96 -19.62 -43.88
C ASN A 146 15.64 -18.84 -43.65
N PHE A 147 15.71 -17.49 -43.52
CA PHE A 147 14.56 -16.65 -43.16
C PHE A 147 14.40 -15.46 -44.13
N PRO A 148 13.66 -15.64 -45.25
CA PRO A 148 13.49 -14.60 -46.26
C PRO A 148 12.77 -13.36 -45.71
N GLY A 149 13.29 -12.17 -46.02
CA GLY A 149 12.76 -10.88 -45.54
C GLY A 149 13.32 -10.39 -44.20
N GLN A 150 14.15 -11.19 -43.52
CA GLN A 150 14.86 -10.78 -42.30
C GLN A 150 16.33 -10.45 -42.57
N VAL A 151 16.88 -9.52 -41.77
CA VAL A 151 18.28 -9.09 -41.85
C VAL A 151 19.02 -9.26 -40.53
N HIS A 152 20.25 -9.74 -40.60
CA HIS A 152 21.23 -9.69 -39.50
C HIS A 152 21.91 -8.34 -39.49
N LYS A 153 21.71 -7.58 -38.41
CA LYS A 153 22.35 -6.29 -38.19
C LYS A 153 23.62 -6.46 -37.38
N TRP A 154 24.73 -6.04 -37.96
CA TRP A 154 26.07 -6.15 -37.40
C TRP A 154 26.60 -4.78 -37.02
N LEU A 155 27.15 -4.68 -35.82
CA LEU A 155 27.82 -3.49 -35.30
C LEU A 155 29.31 -3.74 -35.26
N LEU A 156 30.08 -2.86 -35.91
CA LEU A 156 31.52 -2.89 -35.78
C LEU A 156 31.92 -2.43 -34.37
N SER A 157 32.97 -3.03 -33.85
CA SER A 157 33.63 -2.58 -32.64
C SER A 157 33.98 -1.12 -32.77
N GLN A 158 33.73 -0.37 -31.70
CA GLN A 158 34.08 1.05 -31.68
C GLN A 158 35.57 1.24 -31.91
N LEU A 159 36.44 0.28 -31.58
CA LEU A 159 37.86 0.39 -31.91
C LEU A 159 38.13 0.40 -33.42
N LEU A 160 37.32 -0.27 -34.22
CA LEU A 160 37.51 -0.37 -35.66
C LEU A 160 36.86 0.79 -36.42
N GLN A 161 35.55 1.01 -36.22
CA GLN A 161 34.80 2.08 -36.88
C GLN A 161 33.60 2.47 -36.01
N LYS A 162 33.41 3.76 -35.73
CA LYS A 162 32.24 4.24 -34.98
C LYS A 162 31.18 4.86 -35.89
N GLY A 163 31.60 5.47 -37.00
CA GLY A 163 30.71 6.13 -37.97
C GLY A 163 30.64 7.64 -37.76
N THR A 164 30.42 8.38 -38.85
CA THR A 164 30.39 9.85 -38.86
C THR A 164 29.24 10.43 -38.04
N GLU A 165 28.02 9.87 -38.12
CA GLU A 165 26.85 10.35 -37.38
C GLU A 165 27.03 10.19 -35.87
N ARG A 166 27.43 8.99 -35.43
CA ARG A 166 27.65 8.69 -34.00
C ARG A 166 28.84 9.46 -33.42
N SER A 167 29.84 9.76 -34.25
CA SER A 167 30.95 10.63 -33.86
C SER A 167 30.50 12.08 -33.69
N ARG A 168 29.66 12.59 -34.60
CA ARG A 168 29.02 13.91 -34.47
C ARG A 168 28.13 13.98 -33.23
N ASP A 169 27.35 12.95 -32.94
CA ASP A 169 26.53 12.88 -31.74
C ASP A 169 27.36 12.89 -30.45
N SER A 170 28.50 12.22 -30.46
CA SER A 170 29.43 12.24 -29.32
C SER A 170 30.00 13.64 -29.10
N LEU A 171 30.36 14.35 -30.18
CA LEU A 171 30.80 15.75 -30.11
C LEU A 171 29.69 16.67 -29.56
N LEU A 172 28.44 16.51 -30.02
CA LEU A 172 27.30 17.29 -29.51
C LEU A 172 27.04 17.01 -28.02
N ASN A 173 27.26 15.78 -27.56
CA ASN A 173 27.17 15.42 -26.14
C ASN A 173 28.32 16.04 -25.31
N ASP A 174 29.55 16.01 -25.82
CA ASP A 174 30.71 16.67 -25.18
C ASP A 174 30.50 18.20 -25.12
N LEU A 175 29.98 18.81 -26.19
CA LEU A 175 29.62 20.23 -26.25
C LEU A 175 28.52 20.57 -25.24
N ALA A 176 27.46 19.77 -25.18
CA ALA A 176 26.40 19.93 -24.18
C ALA A 176 26.95 19.83 -22.74
N LEU A 177 27.87 18.89 -22.48
CA LEU A 177 28.53 18.75 -21.18
C LEU A 177 29.39 19.99 -20.85
N ALA A 178 30.13 20.53 -21.81
CA ALA A 178 30.92 21.74 -21.63
C ALA A 178 30.02 22.96 -21.31
N LEU A 179 28.95 23.16 -22.09
CA LEU A 179 27.98 24.25 -21.90
C LEU A 179 27.22 24.13 -20.57
N ARG A 180 26.96 22.91 -20.08
CA ARG A 180 26.31 22.67 -18.79
C ARG A 180 27.05 23.37 -17.64
N PHE A 181 28.38 23.34 -17.62
CA PHE A 181 29.15 23.97 -16.54
C PHE A 181 29.00 25.49 -16.53
N ILE A 182 28.92 26.12 -17.70
CA ILE A 182 28.75 27.57 -17.83
C ILE A 182 27.31 27.98 -17.50
N ILE A 183 26.33 27.31 -18.11
CA ILE A 183 24.95 27.82 -18.12
C ILE A 183 24.14 27.35 -16.92
N VAL A 184 24.40 26.14 -16.43
CA VAL A 184 23.69 25.57 -15.28
C VAL A 184 24.52 25.72 -14.02
N THR A 185 25.76 25.21 -14.01
CA THR A 185 26.56 25.16 -12.78
C THR A 185 27.00 26.55 -12.34
N ALA A 186 27.57 27.39 -13.22
CA ALA A 186 28.01 28.73 -12.85
C ALA A 186 26.84 29.62 -12.44
N LYS A 187 25.73 29.61 -13.19
CA LYS A 187 24.48 30.29 -12.79
C LYS A 187 23.97 29.79 -11.43
N GLY A 188 24.04 28.48 -11.18
CA GLY A 188 23.67 27.87 -9.90
C GLY A 188 24.51 28.40 -8.73
N ARG A 189 25.80 28.68 -8.93
CA ARG A 189 26.65 29.32 -7.92
C ARG A 189 26.31 30.78 -7.66
N LEU A 190 25.56 31.44 -8.53
CA LEU A 190 25.08 32.80 -8.29
C LEU A 190 23.73 32.82 -7.55
N VAL A 191 22.74 32.06 -8.03
CA VAL A 191 21.33 32.24 -7.62
C VAL A 191 20.71 31.05 -6.87
N SER A 192 21.33 29.87 -6.85
CA SER A 192 20.67 28.68 -6.29
C SER A 192 20.50 28.72 -4.76
N HIS A 193 19.77 27.76 -4.21
CA HIS A 193 19.57 27.63 -2.77
C HIS A 193 20.75 26.97 -2.02
N PHE A 194 21.72 26.38 -2.72
CA PHE A 194 22.81 25.63 -2.12
C PHE A 194 24.17 26.03 -2.69
N PHE A 195 25.08 26.48 -1.81
CA PHE A 195 26.42 26.95 -2.17
C PHE A 195 26.37 27.98 -3.30
N SER A 196 25.83 29.15 -2.97
CA SER A 196 25.63 30.26 -3.91
C SER A 196 25.86 31.63 -3.28
N LEU A 197 26.02 32.66 -4.13
CA LEU A 197 26.10 34.06 -3.69
C LEU A 197 24.81 34.53 -3.01
N TYR A 198 23.65 34.19 -3.58
CA TYR A 198 22.35 34.53 -2.98
C TYR A 198 22.19 33.94 -1.56
N GLN A 199 22.55 32.67 -1.37
CA GLN A 199 22.49 32.03 -0.07
C GLN A 199 23.54 32.61 0.90
N ALA A 200 24.69 33.06 0.41
CA ALA A 200 25.70 33.75 1.21
C ALA A 200 25.17 35.09 1.76
N VAL A 201 24.56 35.92 0.92
CA VAL A 201 23.94 37.18 1.37
C VAL A 201 22.82 36.91 2.37
N ARG A 202 21.95 35.92 2.09
CA ARG A 202 20.86 35.56 3.00
C ARG A 202 21.36 35.07 4.35
N SER A 203 22.38 34.22 4.37
CA SER A 203 22.96 33.68 5.61
C SER A 203 23.70 34.76 6.40
N LEU A 204 24.40 35.69 5.74
CA LEU A 204 25.01 36.85 6.37
C LEU A 204 23.98 37.71 7.09
N VAL A 205 22.88 38.09 6.40
CA VAL A 205 21.78 38.86 7.00
C VAL A 205 21.15 38.09 8.16
N THR A 206 20.95 36.79 8.01
CA THR A 206 20.40 35.94 9.07
C THR A 206 21.33 35.87 10.28
N GLY A 207 22.64 35.75 10.07
CA GLY A 207 23.65 35.74 11.12
C GLY A 207 23.71 37.07 11.88
N LEU A 208 23.69 38.21 11.18
CA LEU A 208 23.63 39.54 11.77
C LEU A 208 22.36 39.74 12.61
N LEU A 209 21.20 39.32 12.09
CA LEU A 209 19.94 39.39 12.83
C LEU A 209 19.95 38.49 14.07
N LYS A 210 20.56 37.30 14.02
CA LYS A 210 20.74 36.44 15.19
C LYS A 210 21.62 37.09 16.26
N LEU A 211 22.73 37.72 15.88
CA LEU A 211 23.58 38.45 16.82
C LEU A 211 22.84 39.62 17.48
N LEU A 212 22.12 40.39 16.67
CA LEU A 212 21.28 41.49 17.16
C LEU A 212 20.18 40.99 18.11
N ASP A 213 19.56 39.85 17.79
CA ASP A 213 18.54 39.22 18.62
C ASP A 213 19.09 38.73 19.96
N ILE A 214 20.32 38.24 20.03
CA ILE A 214 20.93 37.80 21.30
C ILE A 214 21.28 39.00 22.18
N ILE A 215 21.83 40.08 21.61
CA ILE A 215 22.28 41.27 22.36
C ILE A 215 21.10 42.12 22.82
N ILE A 216 20.11 42.34 21.94
CA ILE A 216 19.01 43.27 22.19
C ILE A 216 17.70 42.49 22.43
N GLY A 217 17.43 41.45 21.65
CA GLY A 217 16.11 40.83 21.58
C GLY A 217 15.27 41.53 20.53
N VAL A 218 15.37 41.03 19.29
CA VAL A 218 14.62 41.54 18.14
C VAL A 218 13.17 41.07 18.28
N PRO A 219 12.17 41.91 17.96
CA PRO A 219 10.77 41.53 18.01
C PRO A 219 10.49 40.25 17.20
N SER A 220 9.97 39.23 17.88
CA SER A 220 9.54 37.98 17.25
C SER A 220 8.02 37.92 17.28
N LEU A 221 7.44 38.08 16.09
CA LEU A 221 6.00 38.10 15.86
C LEU A 221 5.65 37.07 14.80
N GLN A 222 4.64 36.25 15.08
CA GLN A 222 4.15 35.24 14.14
C GLN A 222 2.63 35.36 14.02
N ALA A 223 2.11 35.19 12.81
CA ALA A 223 0.68 34.97 12.60
C ALA A 223 0.37 33.53 13.02
N HIS A 224 0.03 33.34 14.29
CA HIS A 224 -0.26 32.02 14.83
C HIS A 224 -1.51 31.46 14.17
N ASN A 225 -1.51 30.16 13.87
CA ASN A 225 -2.69 29.45 13.38
C ASN A 225 -3.31 30.06 12.11
N LEU A 226 -2.48 30.63 11.22
CA LEU A 226 -2.96 31.27 9.99
C LEU A 226 -3.80 30.32 9.13
N GLU A 227 -3.31 29.10 8.90
CA GLU A 227 -4.03 28.09 8.12
C GLU A 227 -5.34 27.65 8.78
N THR A 228 -5.38 27.52 10.11
CA THR A 228 -6.61 27.12 10.81
C THR A 228 -7.62 28.25 10.80
N LYS A 229 -7.19 29.51 10.98
CA LYS A 229 -8.07 30.69 10.86
C LYS A 229 -8.64 30.84 9.46
N ILE A 230 -7.83 30.69 8.42
CA ILE A 230 -8.32 30.72 7.03
C ILE A 230 -9.33 29.59 6.79
N ARG A 231 -9.06 28.41 7.35
CA ARG A 231 -9.96 27.27 7.26
C ARG A 231 -11.28 27.51 8.01
N GLU A 232 -11.23 28.12 9.19
CA GLU A 232 -12.41 28.54 9.96
C GLU A 232 -13.23 29.56 9.17
N GLU A 233 -12.61 30.60 8.63
CA GLU A 233 -13.27 31.59 7.76
C GLU A 233 -13.85 30.96 6.49
N ARG A 234 -13.14 29.99 5.89
CA ARG A 234 -13.65 29.22 4.75
C ARG A 234 -14.90 28.43 5.13
N TRP A 235 -14.88 27.71 6.24
CA TRP A 235 -16.05 26.94 6.71
C TRP A 235 -17.23 27.84 7.03
N GLN A 236 -16.99 28.96 7.71
CA GLN A 236 -18.01 29.98 7.96
C GLN A 236 -18.57 30.50 6.65
N TYR A 237 -17.72 30.88 5.69
CA TYR A 237 -18.17 31.38 4.40
C TYR A 237 -18.99 30.37 3.61
N LEU A 238 -18.62 29.08 3.62
CA LEU A 238 -19.38 28.04 2.90
C LEU A 238 -20.80 27.87 3.43
N VAL A 239 -21.02 28.08 4.73
CA VAL A 239 -22.30 27.80 5.41
C VAL A 239 -23.09 29.08 5.78
N ALA A 240 -22.47 30.26 5.76
CA ALA A 240 -23.03 31.51 6.29
C ALA A 240 -24.42 31.92 5.74
N GLU A 241 -24.75 31.52 4.53
CA GLU A 241 -26.01 31.87 3.86
C GLU A 241 -27.09 30.78 3.97
N LEU A 242 -26.80 29.67 4.65
CA LEU A 242 -27.72 28.57 4.81
C LEU A 242 -28.72 28.86 5.93
N VAL A 243 -30.00 28.69 5.62
CA VAL A 243 -31.11 28.87 6.56
C VAL A 243 -31.70 27.49 6.88
N CYS A 244 -31.99 27.21 8.14
CA CYS A 244 -32.67 25.97 8.51
C CYS A 244 -34.11 25.99 7.97
N ARG A 245 -34.65 24.84 7.56
CA ARG A 245 -36.07 24.74 7.20
C ARG A 245 -36.91 25.07 8.45
N SER A 246 -38.05 25.74 8.26
CA SER A 246 -38.97 26.14 9.34
C SER A 246 -39.38 24.96 10.24
N GLU A 247 -39.54 23.77 9.66
CA GLU A 247 -39.87 22.52 10.39
C GLU A 247 -38.80 22.09 11.41
N PHE A 248 -37.55 22.52 11.25
CA PHE A 248 -36.42 22.16 12.10
C PHE A 248 -35.85 23.34 12.90
N GLU A 249 -36.55 24.48 12.91
CA GLU A 249 -36.15 25.68 13.65
C GLU A 249 -36.12 25.41 15.16
N ASP A 250 -37.16 24.75 15.70
CA ASP A 250 -37.23 24.34 17.11
C ASP A 250 -36.05 23.43 17.52
N SER A 251 -35.65 22.52 16.61
CA SER A 251 -34.51 21.63 16.84
C SER A 251 -33.18 22.39 16.85
N LEU A 252 -33.04 23.39 15.97
CA LEU A 252 -31.88 24.28 15.95
C LEU A 252 -31.80 25.14 17.22
N GLU A 253 -32.93 25.66 17.70
CA GLU A 253 -32.98 26.42 18.95
C GLU A 253 -32.60 25.55 20.16
N LEU A 254 -33.11 24.31 20.20
CA LEU A 254 -32.75 23.33 21.23
C LEU A 254 -31.24 23.03 21.22
N LEU A 255 -30.65 22.84 20.03
CA LEU A 255 -29.22 22.62 19.85
C LEU A 255 -28.40 23.85 20.25
N CYS A 256 -28.78 25.05 19.81
CA CYS A 256 -28.12 26.30 20.20
C CYS A 256 -28.20 26.51 21.71
N GLY A 257 -29.36 26.23 22.32
CA GLY A 257 -29.57 26.28 23.75
C GLY A 257 -28.73 25.25 24.51
N PHE A 258 -28.56 24.04 23.96
CA PHE A 258 -27.66 23.03 24.50
C PHE A 258 -26.19 23.48 24.42
N VAL A 259 -25.71 23.92 23.25
CA VAL A 259 -24.33 24.40 23.07
C VAL A 259 -24.03 25.59 23.97
N ARG A 260 -24.93 26.57 24.06
CA ARG A 260 -24.80 27.71 25.00
C ARG A 260 -24.73 27.23 26.45
N ARG A 261 -25.52 26.24 26.84
CA ARG A 261 -25.45 25.63 28.18
C ARG A 261 -24.11 24.92 28.40
N GLN A 262 -23.60 24.16 27.43
CA GLN A 262 -22.31 23.47 27.55
C GLN A 262 -21.14 24.43 27.58
N LEU A 263 -21.13 25.46 26.75
CA LEU A 263 -20.10 26.51 26.80
C LEU A 263 -20.10 27.22 28.15
N ARG A 264 -21.28 27.53 28.70
CA ARG A 264 -21.40 28.07 30.06
C ARG A 264 -20.86 27.08 31.08
N ARG A 265 -21.24 25.81 31.04
CA ARG A 265 -20.73 24.76 31.93
C ARG A 265 -19.22 24.60 31.85
N ALA A 266 -18.63 24.55 30.66
CA ALA A 266 -17.19 24.45 30.48
C ALA A 266 -16.42 25.64 31.10
N THR A 267 -17.05 26.82 31.15
CA THR A 267 -16.49 28.00 31.85
C THR A 267 -16.76 28.03 33.35
N THR A 268 -17.73 27.26 33.86
CA THR A 268 -18.17 27.30 35.27
C THR A 268 -17.85 26.05 36.09
N GLU A 269 -17.69 24.89 35.45
CA GLU A 269 -17.49 23.57 36.04
C GLU A 269 -16.16 22.98 35.55
N LYS A 270 -15.57 22.05 36.32
CA LYS A 270 -14.42 21.26 35.86
C LYS A 270 -14.93 20.31 34.77
N PHE A 271 -14.59 20.60 33.52
CA PHE A 271 -15.03 19.85 32.34
C PHE A 271 -14.53 18.38 32.41
N GLU A 272 -15.44 17.44 32.70
CA GLU A 272 -15.16 16.00 32.72
C GLU A 272 -15.73 15.34 31.45
N VAL A 273 -14.85 15.04 30.50
CA VAL A 273 -15.18 14.49 29.17
C VAL A 273 -16.04 13.22 29.24
N GLU A 274 -15.82 12.37 30.25
CA GLU A 274 -16.55 11.11 30.44
C GLU A 274 -18.01 11.34 30.83
N ARG A 275 -18.29 12.37 31.65
CA ARG A 275 -19.64 12.69 32.11
C ARG A 275 -20.49 13.30 31.00
N GLU A 276 -19.89 14.08 30.11
CA GLU A 276 -20.57 14.68 28.96
C GLU A 276 -20.95 13.66 27.88
N SER A 277 -20.17 12.59 27.73
CA SER A 277 -20.46 11.50 26.78
C SER A 277 -21.72 10.69 27.13
N SER A 278 -22.25 10.85 28.35
CA SER A 278 -23.44 10.16 28.84
C SER A 278 -24.76 10.90 28.57
N HIS A 279 -24.71 12.15 28.07
CA HIS A 279 -25.92 12.88 27.68
C HIS A 279 -26.50 12.35 26.36
N PRO A 280 -27.84 12.22 26.23
CA PRO A 280 -28.46 11.80 24.98
C PRO A 280 -28.11 12.80 23.86
N PRO A 281 -27.81 12.31 22.64
CA PRO A 281 -27.42 13.18 21.54
C PRO A 281 -28.58 14.11 21.19
N VAL A 282 -28.32 15.42 21.25
CA VAL A 282 -29.28 16.43 20.80
C VAL A 282 -29.42 16.30 19.28
N PRO A 283 -30.65 16.26 18.73
CA PRO A 283 -30.86 16.15 17.30
C PRO A 283 -30.24 17.33 16.57
N VAL A 284 -29.45 17.04 15.53
CA VAL A 284 -28.82 18.05 14.68
C VAL A 284 -29.66 18.19 13.40
N PRO A 285 -30.11 19.40 13.03
CA PRO A 285 -30.77 19.61 11.76
C PRO A 285 -29.74 19.47 10.62
N TYR A 286 -30.02 18.60 9.66
CA TYR A 286 -29.14 18.35 8.50
C TYR A 286 -29.70 18.91 7.19
N LEU A 287 -30.93 19.46 7.20
CA LEU A 287 -31.62 19.99 6.03
C LEU A 287 -31.62 21.52 6.05
N PHE A 288 -31.08 22.12 5.00
CA PHE A 288 -30.88 23.56 4.89
C PHE A 288 -31.39 24.10 3.55
N LEU A 289 -31.75 25.37 3.52
CA LEU A 289 -32.16 26.09 2.33
C LEU A 289 -31.08 27.12 1.96
N THR A 290 -30.76 27.17 0.67
CA THR A 290 -29.97 28.27 0.09
C THR A 290 -30.82 29.55 -0.01
N PRO A 291 -30.21 30.74 -0.19
CA PRO A 291 -30.97 31.98 -0.44
C PRO A 291 -31.87 31.94 -1.67
N LYS A 292 -31.60 31.02 -2.62
CA LYS A 292 -32.40 30.79 -3.83
C LYS A 292 -33.54 29.79 -3.61
N GLY A 293 -33.75 29.32 -2.38
CA GLY A 293 -34.78 28.32 -2.04
C GLY A 293 -34.44 26.88 -2.45
N VAL A 294 -33.20 26.60 -2.88
CA VAL A 294 -32.75 25.23 -3.17
C VAL A 294 -32.44 24.51 -1.88
N GLU A 295 -32.99 23.31 -1.71
CA GLU A 295 -32.75 22.43 -0.56
C GLU A 295 -31.39 21.72 -0.64
N LEU A 296 -30.71 21.67 0.50
CA LEU A 296 -29.44 20.99 0.72
C LEU A 296 -29.59 19.96 1.83
N ASP A 297 -29.18 18.73 1.55
CA ASP A 297 -29.28 17.62 2.49
C ASP A 297 -27.91 17.11 2.91
N LEU A 298 -27.58 17.39 4.18
CA LEU A 298 -26.30 17.06 4.78
C LEU A 298 -26.39 15.80 5.67
N ARG A 299 -27.44 14.98 5.57
CA ARG A 299 -27.63 13.78 6.42
C ARG A 299 -26.48 12.77 6.28
N LEU A 300 -25.76 12.75 5.15
CA LEU A 300 -24.56 11.92 4.96
C LEU A 300 -23.38 12.29 5.89
N PHE A 301 -23.39 13.46 6.54
CA PHE A 301 -22.40 13.81 7.57
C PHE A 301 -22.67 13.15 8.93
N ASN A 302 -23.86 12.57 9.11
CA ASN A 302 -24.20 11.77 10.29
C ASN A 302 -23.42 10.45 10.28
N ARG A 303 -22.71 10.16 11.38
CA ARG A 303 -21.89 8.94 11.51
C ARG A 303 -22.74 7.68 11.53
N ASP A 304 -23.93 7.74 12.10
CA ASP A 304 -24.78 6.56 12.28
C ASP A 304 -25.42 6.14 10.95
N THR A 305 -25.88 7.11 10.16
CA THR A 305 -26.39 6.86 8.80
C THR A 305 -25.34 6.21 7.92
N MET A 306 -24.12 6.76 7.88
CA MET A 306 -23.03 6.18 7.09
C MET A 306 -22.56 4.82 7.61
N ARG A 307 -22.53 4.60 8.93
CA ARG A 307 -22.17 3.30 9.51
C ARG A 307 -23.16 2.20 9.11
N ARG A 308 -24.45 2.51 9.03
CA ARG A 308 -25.49 1.56 8.59
C ARG A 308 -25.50 1.34 7.08
N ALA A 309 -25.19 2.36 6.28
CA ALA A 309 -25.11 2.23 4.82
C ALA A 309 -23.89 1.43 4.33
N LEU A 310 -22.79 1.44 5.10
CA LEU A 310 -21.49 0.92 4.67
C LEU A 310 -21.51 -0.57 4.23
N PRO A 311 -22.11 -1.52 5.00
CA PRO A 311 -22.12 -2.93 4.61
C PRO A 311 -22.86 -3.18 3.29
N ALA A 312 -24.00 -2.51 3.08
CA ALA A 312 -24.77 -2.60 1.84
C ALA A 312 -24.01 -2.03 0.64
N LEU A 313 -23.30 -0.90 0.82
CA LEU A 313 -22.48 -0.31 -0.23
C LEU A 313 -21.32 -1.24 -0.65
N VAL A 314 -20.63 -1.86 0.31
CA VAL A 314 -19.54 -2.82 0.02
C VAL A 314 -20.08 -4.01 -0.77
N ALA A 315 -21.20 -4.59 -0.34
CA ALA A 315 -21.82 -5.72 -1.03
C ALA A 315 -22.23 -5.38 -2.48
N ILE A 316 -22.79 -4.19 -2.72
CA ILE A 316 -23.14 -3.74 -4.07
C ILE A 316 -21.88 -3.60 -4.94
N LEU A 317 -20.82 -2.95 -4.44
CA LEU A 317 -19.58 -2.76 -5.21
C LEU A 317 -18.91 -4.09 -5.57
N GLU A 318 -18.92 -5.07 -4.67
CA GLU A 318 -18.38 -6.42 -4.93
C GLU A 318 -19.23 -7.21 -5.92
N ARG A 319 -20.55 -7.04 -5.90
CA ARG A 319 -21.46 -7.69 -6.84
C ARG A 319 -21.33 -7.13 -8.25
N GLU A 320 -21.35 -5.80 -8.38
CA GLU A 320 -21.36 -5.10 -9.67
C GLU A 320 -20.00 -5.12 -10.39
N THR A 321 -18.94 -5.66 -9.80
CA THR A 321 -17.66 -5.88 -10.47
C THR A 321 -17.57 -7.24 -11.18
N ARG A 322 -18.49 -8.18 -10.92
CA ARG A 322 -18.39 -9.58 -11.37
C ARG A 322 -19.19 -9.84 -12.66
N GLY A 323 -18.68 -10.77 -13.49
CA GLY A 323 -19.43 -11.44 -14.56
C GLY A 323 -19.59 -10.69 -15.90
N TRP A 324 -19.57 -9.36 -15.94
CA TRP A 324 -19.86 -8.61 -17.17
C TRP A 324 -18.66 -7.91 -17.82
N PHE A 325 -17.66 -7.53 -17.02
CA PHE A 325 -16.56 -6.65 -17.44
C PHE A 325 -15.78 -7.20 -18.63
N LEU A 326 -15.49 -8.50 -18.64
CA LEU A 326 -14.72 -9.17 -19.70
C LEU A 326 -15.45 -9.08 -21.05
N HIS A 327 -16.72 -9.54 -21.09
CA HIS A 327 -17.55 -9.52 -22.30
C HIS A 327 -17.77 -8.10 -22.84
N PHE A 328 -18.01 -7.13 -21.97
CA PHE A 328 -18.24 -5.74 -22.38
C PHE A 328 -16.98 -5.08 -22.95
N ARG A 329 -15.83 -5.26 -22.28
CA ARG A 329 -14.53 -4.79 -22.75
C ARG A 329 -14.21 -5.33 -24.13
N GLU A 330 -14.37 -6.64 -24.33
CA GLU A 330 -14.01 -7.32 -25.58
C GLU A 330 -14.89 -6.91 -26.75
N ARG A 331 -16.21 -6.80 -26.52
CA ARG A 331 -17.16 -6.26 -27.50
C ARG A 331 -16.80 -4.84 -27.94
N LEU A 332 -16.39 -3.99 -27.00
CA LEU A 332 -16.08 -2.59 -27.32
C LEU A 332 -14.72 -2.44 -28.01
N ILE A 333 -13.71 -3.22 -27.62
CA ILE A 333 -12.42 -3.26 -28.31
C ILE A 333 -12.61 -3.71 -29.76
N SER A 334 -13.41 -4.75 -30.01
CA SER A 334 -13.65 -5.24 -31.38
C SER A 334 -14.38 -4.21 -32.23
N GLU A 335 -15.37 -3.51 -31.66
CA GLU A 335 -16.08 -2.41 -32.32
C GLU A 335 -15.14 -1.26 -32.69
N LEU A 336 -14.30 -0.79 -31.76
CA LEU A 336 -13.38 0.33 -32.02
C LEU A 336 -12.22 -0.05 -32.95
N ARG A 337 -11.77 -1.31 -32.92
CA ARG A 337 -10.81 -1.85 -33.91
C ARG A 337 -11.41 -1.89 -35.31
N SER A 338 -12.70 -2.22 -35.45
CA SER A 338 -13.39 -2.18 -36.75
C SER A 338 -13.41 -0.77 -37.35
N GLN A 339 -13.35 0.27 -36.50
CA GLN A 339 -13.28 1.68 -36.90
C GLN A 339 -11.85 2.18 -37.22
N LYS A 340 -10.83 1.30 -37.15
CA LYS A 340 -9.41 1.60 -37.42
C LYS A 340 -8.80 2.72 -36.55
N LEU A 341 -9.26 2.83 -35.30
CA LEU A 341 -8.65 3.74 -34.32
C LEU A 341 -7.28 3.21 -33.85
N PRO A 342 -6.33 4.09 -33.46
CA PRO A 342 -5.06 3.67 -32.89
C PRO A 342 -5.24 3.06 -31.49
N ASP A 343 -4.40 2.10 -31.13
CA ASP A 343 -4.51 1.34 -29.86
C ASP A 343 -4.56 2.22 -28.61
N GLU A 344 -3.83 3.35 -28.57
CA GLU A 344 -3.87 4.30 -27.44
C GLU A 344 -5.24 4.99 -27.29
N GLU A 345 -5.90 5.29 -28.41
CA GLU A 345 -7.25 5.88 -28.38
C GLU A 345 -8.29 4.84 -28.01
N ILE A 346 -8.15 3.61 -28.52
CA ILE A 346 -9.00 2.48 -28.14
C ILE A 346 -8.90 2.23 -26.63
N GLU A 347 -7.69 2.14 -26.07
CA GLU A 347 -7.49 1.95 -24.62
C GLU A 347 -8.22 3.02 -23.81
N ARG A 348 -8.10 4.28 -24.23
CA ARG A 348 -8.71 5.42 -23.54
C ARG A 348 -10.23 5.36 -23.60
N GLU A 349 -10.80 5.11 -24.77
CA GLU A 349 -12.26 5.06 -24.94
C GLU A 349 -12.87 3.87 -24.22
N VAL A 350 -12.22 2.70 -24.28
CA VAL A 350 -12.68 1.51 -23.58
C VAL A 350 -12.64 1.71 -22.07
N ASN A 351 -11.54 2.24 -21.51
CA ASN A 351 -11.46 2.52 -20.07
C ASN A 351 -12.55 3.52 -19.61
N GLN A 352 -12.85 4.55 -20.42
CA GLN A 352 -13.92 5.50 -20.11
C GLN A 352 -15.32 4.87 -20.18
N ALA A 353 -15.58 4.06 -21.20
CA ALA A 353 -16.87 3.39 -21.38
C ALA A 353 -17.12 2.33 -20.31
N VAL A 354 -16.10 1.52 -19.98
CA VAL A 354 -16.14 0.55 -18.88
C VAL A 354 -16.48 1.23 -17.56
N MET A 355 -15.78 2.32 -17.22
CA MET A 355 -16.06 3.05 -15.98
C MET A 355 -17.48 3.63 -15.99
N LYS A 356 -17.94 4.17 -17.12
CA LYS A 356 -19.30 4.72 -17.25
C LYS A 356 -20.37 3.64 -17.03
N GLU A 357 -20.21 2.48 -17.66
CA GLU A 357 -21.12 1.33 -17.53
C GLU A 357 -21.14 0.80 -16.09
N TYR A 358 -19.97 0.66 -15.47
CA TYR A 358 -19.85 0.25 -14.06
C TYR A 358 -20.58 1.21 -13.12
N LEU A 359 -20.34 2.53 -13.26
CA LEU A 359 -20.98 3.53 -12.42
C LEU A 359 -22.50 3.52 -12.61
N GLN A 360 -22.98 3.36 -13.84
CA GLN A 360 -24.42 3.26 -14.12
C GLN A 360 -25.05 2.09 -13.37
N ARG A 361 -24.44 0.90 -13.42
CA ARG A 361 -24.92 -0.28 -12.69
C ARG A 361 -24.91 -0.08 -11.18
N VAL A 362 -23.81 0.43 -10.63
CA VAL A 362 -23.69 0.75 -9.20
C VAL A 362 -24.77 1.74 -8.76
N TYR A 363 -25.00 2.81 -9.52
CA TYR A 363 -26.02 3.81 -9.18
C TYR A 363 -27.43 3.23 -9.23
N THR A 364 -27.75 2.42 -10.25
CA THR A 364 -29.04 1.73 -10.33
C THR A 364 -29.25 0.78 -9.14
N SER A 365 -28.24 -0.04 -8.81
CA SER A 365 -28.31 -0.99 -7.70
C SER A 365 -28.46 -0.30 -6.35
N ILE A 366 -27.80 0.84 -6.13
CA ILE A 366 -27.96 1.66 -4.91
C ILE A 366 -29.39 2.21 -4.79
N LEU A 367 -29.95 2.75 -5.87
CA LEU A 367 -31.30 3.32 -5.87
C LEU A 367 -32.38 2.26 -5.59
N SER A 368 -32.15 1.00 -5.99
CA SER A 368 -33.08 -0.11 -5.77
C SER A 368 -32.88 -0.91 -4.47
N HIS A 369 -31.83 -0.64 -3.68
CA HIS A 369 -31.47 -1.50 -2.54
C HIS A 369 -32.39 -1.28 -1.32
N PRO A 370 -33.03 -2.34 -0.77
CA PRO A 370 -34.02 -2.20 0.31
C PRO A 370 -33.42 -1.64 1.61
N ASP A 371 -32.24 -2.12 2.03
CA ASP A 371 -31.59 -1.65 3.27
C ASP A 371 -31.19 -0.18 3.22
N LEU A 372 -30.88 0.35 2.03
CA LEU A 372 -30.51 1.76 1.86
C LEU A 372 -31.76 2.65 1.82
N LEU A 373 -32.86 2.16 1.24
CA LEU A 373 -34.17 2.83 1.29
C LEU A 373 -34.70 2.92 2.74
N ALA A 374 -34.44 1.90 3.56
CA ALA A 374 -34.84 1.87 4.97
C ALA A 374 -34.12 2.90 5.86
N LEU A 375 -33.02 3.51 5.40
CA LEU A 375 -32.28 4.53 6.17
C LEU A 375 -33.02 5.87 6.22
N GLY A 376 -33.92 6.13 5.27
CA GLY A 376 -34.70 7.36 5.17
C GLY A 376 -34.93 7.81 3.72
N GLU A 377 -35.98 8.60 3.53
CA GLU A 377 -36.36 9.12 2.21
C GLU A 377 -35.22 9.92 1.57
N GLY A 378 -34.92 9.65 0.29
CA GLY A 378 -33.90 10.38 -0.48
C GLY A 378 -32.45 9.99 -0.20
N ILE A 379 -32.15 9.16 0.82
CA ILE A 379 -30.76 8.79 1.17
C ILE A 379 -30.03 8.04 0.03
N PRO A 380 -30.63 7.06 -0.67
CA PRO A 380 -29.98 6.43 -1.82
C PRO A 380 -29.60 7.41 -2.92
N GLN A 381 -30.46 8.41 -3.19
CA GLN A 381 -30.20 9.44 -4.18
C GLN A 381 -29.04 10.34 -3.76
N LEU A 382 -28.94 10.68 -2.47
CA LEU A 382 -27.81 11.45 -1.92
C LEU A 382 -26.49 10.68 -2.01
N LEU A 383 -26.50 9.38 -1.73
CA LEU A 383 -25.31 8.52 -1.87
C LEU A 383 -24.81 8.51 -3.32
N VAL A 384 -25.72 8.40 -4.29
CA VAL A 384 -25.40 8.48 -5.71
C VAL A 384 -24.87 9.86 -6.09
N GLN A 385 -25.54 10.94 -5.71
CA GLN A 385 -25.10 12.31 -6.01
C GLN A 385 -23.73 12.63 -5.40
N GLN A 386 -23.47 12.17 -4.17
CA GLN A 386 -22.18 12.31 -3.51
C GLN A 386 -21.08 11.56 -4.27
N ALA A 387 -21.30 10.30 -4.64
CA ALA A 387 -20.33 9.53 -5.43
C ALA A 387 -20.10 10.14 -6.82
N GLN A 388 -21.16 10.58 -7.51
CA GLN A 388 -21.08 11.29 -8.78
C GLN A 388 -20.23 12.56 -8.66
N SER A 389 -20.43 13.34 -7.60
CA SER A 389 -19.64 14.55 -7.37
C SER A 389 -18.15 14.25 -7.27
N VAL A 390 -17.77 13.21 -6.54
CA VAL A 390 -16.37 12.79 -6.36
C VAL A 390 -15.77 12.34 -7.69
N VAL A 391 -16.47 11.50 -8.45
CA VAL A 391 -16.01 11.04 -9.77
C VAL A 391 -15.82 12.21 -10.74
N LEU A 392 -16.77 13.15 -10.80
CA LEU A 392 -16.67 14.32 -11.70
C LEU A 392 -15.54 15.26 -11.30
N MET A 393 -15.32 15.46 -9.99
CA MET A 393 -14.18 16.24 -9.49
C MET A 393 -12.84 15.59 -9.86
N HIS A 394 -12.71 14.27 -9.73
CA HIS A 394 -11.51 13.55 -10.18
C HIS A 394 -11.30 13.68 -11.70
N ARG A 395 -12.38 13.53 -12.49
CA ARG A 395 -12.32 13.70 -13.94
C ARG A 395 -11.85 15.10 -14.35
N ALA A 396 -12.32 16.14 -13.67
CA ALA A 396 -11.89 17.51 -13.92
C ALA A 396 -10.38 17.69 -13.67
N VAL A 397 -9.84 17.10 -12.59
CA VAL A 397 -8.40 17.12 -12.29
C VAL A 397 -7.60 16.36 -13.35
N GLU A 398 -8.05 15.17 -13.76
CA GLU A 398 -7.40 14.39 -14.83
C GLU A 398 -7.35 15.15 -16.15
N ASN A 399 -8.41 15.87 -16.52
CA ASN A 399 -8.45 16.64 -17.75
C ASN A 399 -7.43 17.80 -17.73
N VAL A 400 -7.27 18.49 -16.61
CA VAL A 400 -6.24 19.54 -16.45
C VAL A 400 -4.84 18.93 -16.46
N GLN A 401 -4.63 17.77 -15.83
CA GLN A 401 -3.35 17.06 -15.89
C GLN A 401 -2.99 16.63 -17.31
N LYS A 402 -3.96 16.14 -18.10
CA LYS A 402 -3.77 15.81 -19.52
C LYS A 402 -3.41 17.03 -20.36
N LYS A 403 -4.03 18.19 -20.08
CA LYS A 403 -3.65 19.47 -20.72
C LYS A 403 -2.19 19.84 -20.39
N LEU A 404 -1.76 19.65 -19.15
CA LEU A 404 -0.38 19.89 -18.72
C LEU A 404 0.62 18.96 -19.42
N THR A 405 0.36 17.64 -19.47
CA THR A 405 1.27 16.69 -20.13
C THR A 405 1.41 16.98 -21.62
N LYS A 406 0.30 17.21 -22.33
CA LYS A 406 0.32 17.59 -23.75
C LYS A 406 1.10 18.89 -24.01
N THR A 407 0.94 19.88 -23.14
CA THR A 407 1.67 21.16 -23.23
C THR A 407 3.17 20.94 -22.97
N LYS A 408 3.52 20.09 -22.01
CA LYS A 408 4.91 19.75 -21.69
C LYS A 408 5.60 18.99 -22.82
N ASP A 409 4.91 18.03 -23.43
CA ASP A 409 5.45 17.22 -24.53
C ASP A 409 5.62 18.03 -25.82
N SER A 410 4.61 18.84 -26.18
CA SER A 410 4.73 19.76 -27.31
C SER A 410 5.85 20.79 -27.10
N LEU A 411 6.00 21.32 -25.88
CA LEU A 411 7.12 22.20 -25.53
C LEU A 411 8.46 21.48 -25.63
N LYS A 412 8.55 20.25 -25.14
CA LYS A 412 9.77 19.43 -25.22
C LYS A 412 10.19 19.22 -26.67
N GLN A 413 9.26 18.78 -27.54
CA GLN A 413 9.51 18.60 -28.97
C GLN A 413 9.97 19.90 -29.63
N ARG A 414 9.31 21.03 -29.32
CA ARG A 414 9.70 22.35 -29.82
C ARG A 414 11.11 22.76 -29.39
N ILE A 415 11.49 22.50 -28.14
CA ILE A 415 12.84 22.81 -27.62
C ILE A 415 13.89 21.90 -28.25
N GLU A 416 13.61 20.61 -28.41
CA GLU A 416 14.51 19.66 -29.07
C GLU A 416 14.80 20.07 -30.52
N TYR A 417 13.79 20.55 -31.24
CA TYR A 417 13.94 21.08 -32.60
C TYR A 417 14.72 22.40 -32.65
N MET A 418 14.36 23.39 -31.82
CA MET A 418 14.96 24.72 -31.85
C MET A 418 16.40 24.76 -31.29
N TYR A 419 16.72 23.90 -30.32
CA TYR A 419 17.99 23.94 -29.57
C TYR A 419 18.62 22.54 -29.40
N PRO A 420 19.20 21.95 -30.46
CA PRO A 420 19.66 20.55 -30.45
C PRO A 420 20.83 20.24 -29.50
N VAL A 421 21.62 21.26 -29.13
CA VAL A 421 22.73 21.13 -28.16
C VAL A 421 22.21 21.32 -26.73
N PHE A 422 21.38 22.33 -26.50
CA PHE A 422 20.85 22.64 -25.16
C PHE A 422 19.87 21.57 -24.67
N SER A 423 19.06 21.00 -25.57
CA SER A 423 18.09 19.97 -25.25
C SER A 423 18.73 18.71 -24.64
N ARG A 424 19.99 18.42 -25.02
CA ARG A 424 20.80 17.33 -24.46
C ARG A 424 21.24 17.59 -23.01
N ILE A 425 21.26 18.85 -22.56
CA ILE A 425 21.57 19.22 -21.18
C ILE A 425 20.35 18.93 -20.29
N ARG A 426 20.28 17.71 -19.75
CA ARG A 426 19.14 17.26 -18.91
C ARG A 426 18.75 18.24 -17.79
N PRO A 427 19.68 18.83 -17.01
CA PRO A 427 19.31 19.80 -15.97
C PRO A 427 18.62 21.06 -16.53
N TRP A 428 19.15 21.60 -17.64
CA TRP A 428 18.59 22.79 -18.28
C TRP A 428 17.20 22.52 -18.87
N MET A 429 17.04 21.38 -19.57
CA MET A 429 15.74 20.95 -20.10
C MET A 429 14.71 20.81 -18.96
N ARG A 430 15.11 20.18 -17.85
CA ARG A 430 14.23 20.02 -16.68
C ARG A 430 13.84 21.36 -16.06
N ASP A 431 14.77 22.31 -15.95
CA ASP A 431 14.48 23.64 -15.40
C ASP A 431 13.54 24.44 -16.32
N LYS A 432 13.70 24.33 -17.65
CA LYS A 432 12.77 24.93 -18.61
C LYS A 432 11.37 24.32 -18.56
N LEU A 433 11.27 23.00 -18.53
CA LEU A 433 9.99 22.31 -18.38
C LEU A 433 9.32 22.62 -17.04
N ARG A 434 10.07 22.68 -15.94
CA ARG A 434 9.55 23.09 -14.61
C ARG A 434 9.08 24.55 -14.60
N SER A 435 9.80 25.45 -15.25
CA SER A 435 9.38 26.85 -15.35
C SER A 435 8.07 26.99 -16.12
N ALA A 436 7.91 26.22 -17.21
CA ALA A 436 6.65 26.19 -17.97
C ALA A 436 5.52 25.53 -17.18
N GLU A 437 5.81 24.46 -16.44
CA GLU A 437 4.86 23.81 -15.53
C GLU A 437 4.38 24.76 -14.42
N ASN A 438 5.28 25.51 -13.78
CA ASN A 438 4.92 26.52 -12.80
C ASN A 438 4.04 27.63 -13.41
N HIS A 439 4.39 28.11 -14.60
CA HIS A 439 3.61 29.12 -15.30
C HIS A 439 2.20 28.60 -15.66
N PHE A 440 2.11 27.36 -16.15
CA PHE A 440 0.83 26.71 -16.41
C PHE A 440 0.00 26.57 -15.13
N ILE A 441 0.61 26.20 -13.99
CA ILE A 441 -0.08 26.10 -12.70
C ILE A 441 -0.61 27.47 -12.25
N GLU A 442 0.15 28.54 -12.46
CA GLU A 442 -0.29 29.92 -12.14
C GLU A 442 -1.46 30.35 -13.04
N GLU A 443 -1.39 30.12 -14.35
CA GLU A 443 -2.47 30.46 -15.29
C GLU A 443 -3.72 29.60 -15.08
N CYS A 444 -3.55 28.30 -14.81
CA CYS A 444 -4.62 27.32 -14.70
C CYS A 444 -5.01 27.01 -13.24
N GLN A 445 -4.68 27.88 -12.28
CA GLN A 445 -4.83 27.65 -10.84
C GLN A 445 -6.23 27.15 -10.45
N TRP A 446 -7.28 27.70 -11.08
CA TRP A 446 -8.69 27.40 -10.78
C TRP A 446 -9.37 26.51 -11.82
N SER A 447 -8.68 26.18 -12.91
CA SER A 447 -9.25 25.47 -14.07
C SER A 447 -9.92 24.14 -13.69
N ALA A 448 -9.35 23.39 -12.75
CA ALA A 448 -9.92 22.13 -12.28
C ALA A 448 -11.25 22.33 -11.54
N HIS A 449 -11.38 23.41 -10.76
CA HIS A 449 -12.62 23.74 -10.05
C HIS A 449 -13.68 24.28 -11.01
N GLU A 450 -13.30 25.10 -11.98
CA GLU A 450 -14.19 25.59 -13.04
C GLU A 450 -14.70 24.43 -13.92
N GLU A 451 -13.82 23.50 -14.28
CA GLU A 451 -14.18 22.30 -15.03
C GLU A 451 -15.08 21.36 -14.21
N ALA A 452 -14.81 21.17 -12.92
CA ALA A 452 -15.68 20.42 -12.03
C ALA A 452 -17.07 21.07 -11.89
N LEU A 453 -17.14 22.41 -11.79
CA LEU A 453 -18.40 23.15 -11.75
C LEU A 453 -19.23 22.96 -13.01
N MET A 454 -18.60 23.04 -14.18
CA MET A 454 -19.25 22.78 -15.46
C MET A 454 -19.81 21.36 -15.53
N LEU A 455 -19.02 20.36 -15.14
CA LEU A 455 -19.44 18.96 -15.12
C LEU A 455 -20.59 18.71 -14.13
N CYS A 456 -20.49 19.21 -12.90
CA CYS A 456 -21.53 19.06 -11.88
C CYS A 456 -22.83 19.78 -12.24
N THR A 457 -22.73 20.95 -12.91
CA THR A 457 -23.91 21.69 -13.41
C THR A 457 -24.62 20.91 -14.51
N SER A 458 -23.88 20.27 -15.41
CA SER A 458 -24.47 19.43 -16.47
C SER A 458 -25.26 18.23 -15.93
N GLN A 459 -24.84 17.68 -14.78
CA GLN A 459 -25.49 16.55 -14.10
C GLN A 459 -26.51 16.98 -13.05
N ARG A 460 -26.83 18.28 -12.96
CA ARG A 460 -27.80 18.86 -12.00
C ARG A 460 -27.50 18.53 -10.53
N LEU A 461 -26.23 18.46 -10.15
CA LEU A 461 -25.80 18.23 -8.76
C LEU A 461 -25.86 19.53 -7.94
N HIS A 462 -27.07 19.98 -7.62
CA HIS A 462 -27.32 21.28 -6.99
C HIS A 462 -26.51 21.54 -5.72
N GLN A 463 -26.41 20.55 -4.82
CA GLN A 463 -25.64 20.65 -3.57
C GLN A 463 -24.14 20.83 -3.82
N THR A 464 -23.56 20.00 -4.69
CA THR A 464 -22.15 20.08 -5.04
C THR A 464 -21.84 21.40 -5.75
N VAL A 465 -22.69 21.82 -6.69
CA VAL A 465 -22.52 23.08 -7.42
C VAL A 465 -22.54 24.27 -6.46
N TYR A 466 -23.45 24.28 -5.49
CA TYR A 466 -23.49 25.32 -4.47
C TYR A 466 -22.17 25.41 -3.69
N PHE A 467 -21.70 24.28 -3.11
CA PHE A 467 -20.48 24.28 -2.32
C PHE A 467 -19.23 24.56 -3.15
N LEU A 468 -19.07 23.94 -4.32
CA LEU A 468 -17.92 24.19 -5.21
C LEU A 468 -17.87 25.64 -5.68
N ASN A 469 -19.02 26.26 -5.98
CA ASN A 469 -19.05 27.64 -6.46
C ASN A 469 -18.65 28.60 -5.35
N ARG A 470 -19.20 28.42 -4.14
CA ARG A 470 -18.78 29.21 -2.96
C ARG A 470 -17.32 28.99 -2.61
N ASP A 471 -16.85 27.76 -2.73
CA ASP A 471 -15.46 27.43 -2.43
C ASP A 471 -14.52 28.12 -3.42
N LEU A 472 -14.86 28.09 -4.71
CA LEU A 472 -14.13 28.81 -5.76
C LEU A 472 -14.15 30.33 -5.54
N THR A 473 -15.30 30.93 -5.23
CA THR A 473 -15.37 32.38 -4.96
C THR A 473 -14.56 32.75 -3.72
N PHE A 474 -14.58 31.92 -2.68
CA PHE A 474 -13.73 32.13 -1.50
C PHE A 474 -12.26 32.13 -1.88
N MET A 475 -11.80 31.09 -2.56
CA MET A 475 -10.37 30.94 -2.90
C MET A 475 -9.88 32.02 -3.87
N ARG A 476 -10.74 32.45 -4.81
CA ARG A 476 -10.41 33.47 -5.82
C ARG A 476 -10.43 34.90 -5.26
N GLU A 477 -11.43 35.24 -4.45
CA GLU A 477 -11.69 36.64 -4.06
C GLU A 477 -11.34 36.91 -2.59
N ARG A 478 -11.76 36.04 -1.66
CA ARG A 478 -11.65 36.29 -0.21
C ARG A 478 -10.34 35.81 0.39
N GLU A 479 -9.91 34.60 0.08
CA GLU A 479 -8.68 33.99 0.61
C GLU A 479 -7.43 34.87 0.40
N PRO A 480 -7.14 35.46 -0.78
CA PRO A 480 -5.95 36.30 -0.94
C PRO A 480 -6.03 37.59 -0.12
N VAL A 481 -7.22 38.14 0.11
CA VAL A 481 -7.43 39.33 0.96
C VAL A 481 -7.25 38.95 2.42
N LEU A 482 -7.91 37.88 2.89
CA LEU A 482 -7.78 37.34 4.24
C LEU A 482 -6.34 36.95 4.55
N LEU A 483 -5.62 36.32 3.62
CA LEU A 483 -4.19 36.02 3.77
C LEU A 483 -3.37 37.29 3.98
N LYS A 484 -3.64 38.37 3.23
CA LYS A 484 -2.94 39.65 3.38
C LYS A 484 -3.26 40.30 4.73
N GLU A 485 -4.51 40.23 5.19
CA GLU A 485 -4.96 40.81 6.46
C GLU A 485 -4.47 40.01 7.67
N LEU A 486 -4.70 38.70 7.69
CA LEU A 486 -4.29 37.81 8.78
C LEU A 486 -2.76 37.72 8.90
N ARG A 487 -1.99 37.85 7.81
CA ARG A 487 -0.53 37.97 7.89
C ARG A 487 -0.06 39.28 8.54
N LYS A 488 -0.87 40.35 8.49
CA LYS A 488 -0.60 41.61 9.21
C LYS A 488 -0.93 41.50 10.69
N VAL A 489 -1.93 40.68 11.07
CA VAL A 489 -2.28 40.41 12.47
C VAL A 489 -1.27 39.46 13.08
N LYS A 490 -0.13 40.00 13.50
CA LYS A 490 0.94 39.23 14.14
C LYS A 490 0.83 39.30 15.66
N THR A 491 0.87 38.14 16.31
CA THR A 491 0.91 38.01 17.76
C THR A 491 2.35 37.72 18.21
N PRO A 492 2.74 38.04 19.46
CA PRO A 492 4.04 37.64 19.99
C PRO A 492 4.21 36.12 19.90
N THR A 493 5.40 35.67 19.46
CA THR A 493 5.70 34.24 19.36
C THR A 493 5.68 33.56 20.72
N ARG A 494 6.12 34.25 21.78
CA ARG A 494 6.14 33.74 23.15
C ARG A 494 5.74 34.80 24.16
N SER A 495 5.00 34.38 25.20
CA SER A 495 4.70 35.15 26.40
C SER A 495 5.40 34.55 27.61
N PHE A 496 6.00 35.38 28.45
CA PHE A 496 6.66 34.98 29.70
C PHE A 496 5.84 35.46 30.88
N GLN A 497 5.78 34.65 31.93
CA GLN A 497 5.06 34.96 33.17
C GLN A 497 6.06 35.04 34.32
N TRP A 498 6.01 36.14 35.08
CA TRP A 498 6.89 36.44 36.21
C TRP A 498 6.05 36.51 37.48
N LEU A 499 6.16 35.46 38.29
CA LEU A 499 5.34 35.28 39.49
C LEU A 499 6.03 35.91 40.70
N THR A 500 5.34 36.80 41.40
CA THR A 500 5.84 37.43 42.63
C THR A 500 4.89 37.12 43.78
N GLN A 501 5.39 36.54 44.87
CA GLN A 501 4.59 36.19 46.05
C GLN A 501 4.00 37.44 46.71
N ILE A 502 2.76 37.36 47.16
CA ILE A 502 2.13 38.37 48.01
C ILE A 502 2.50 38.07 49.46
N TRP A 503 3.27 38.96 50.09
CA TRP A 503 3.91 38.69 51.38
C TRP A 503 2.91 38.55 52.54
N PHE A 504 1.86 39.37 52.56
CA PHE A 504 0.86 39.36 53.62
C PHE A 504 -0.37 38.56 53.20
N PRO A 505 -0.79 37.52 53.96
CA PRO A 505 -1.96 36.73 53.61
C PRO A 505 -3.29 37.50 53.62
N SER A 506 -3.35 38.66 54.28
CA SER A 506 -4.50 39.58 54.22
C SER A 506 -4.71 40.17 52.82
N ASN A 507 -3.66 40.25 52.02
CA ASN A 507 -3.66 40.86 50.70
C ASN A 507 -3.74 39.80 49.58
N TRP A 508 -3.86 38.52 49.93
CA TRP A 508 -4.14 37.48 48.93
C TRP A 508 -5.47 37.78 48.26
N ILE A 509 -5.60 37.45 46.97
CA ILE A 509 -6.80 37.78 46.21
C ILE A 509 -7.68 36.53 46.20
N VAL A 510 -8.84 36.59 46.87
CA VAL A 510 -9.83 35.50 46.81
C VAL A 510 -10.86 35.84 45.75
N ARG A 511 -11.00 34.95 44.76
CA ARG A 511 -12.01 35.05 43.71
C ARG A 511 -13.14 34.08 43.99
N ARG A 512 -14.37 34.57 43.92
CA ARG A 512 -15.57 33.76 43.91
C ARG A 512 -16.05 33.63 42.48
N SER A 513 -16.10 32.40 41.97
CA SER A 513 -16.66 32.07 40.67
C SER A 513 -18.03 31.41 40.87
N PHE A 514 -19.09 32.03 40.35
CA PHE A 514 -20.44 31.49 40.41
C PHE A 514 -21.20 31.87 39.13
N GLN A 515 -21.82 30.89 38.47
CA GLN A 515 -22.65 31.10 37.26
C GLN A 515 -21.96 31.93 36.15
N GLY A 516 -20.64 31.81 36.01
CA GLY A 516 -19.86 32.47 34.95
C GLY A 516 -19.44 33.90 35.27
N GLN A 517 -19.81 34.41 36.45
CA GLN A 517 -19.29 35.65 36.98
C GLN A 517 -18.17 35.33 37.99
N SER A 518 -17.01 35.96 37.80
CA SER A 518 -15.91 35.91 38.76
C SER A 518 -15.77 37.27 39.42
N GLU A 519 -15.99 37.34 40.73
CA GLU A 519 -15.80 38.54 41.53
C GLU A 519 -14.65 38.37 42.51
N VAL A 520 -13.93 39.46 42.82
CA VAL A 520 -12.94 39.48 43.89
C VAL A 520 -13.66 39.81 45.19
N ILE A 521 -13.60 38.89 46.15
CA ILE A 521 -14.21 39.08 47.47
C ILE A 521 -13.14 39.53 48.48
N PRO A 522 -13.52 40.25 49.54
CA PRO A 522 -12.58 40.63 50.59
C PRO A 522 -11.99 39.40 51.28
N THR A 523 -10.68 39.43 51.50
CA THR A 523 -9.95 38.31 52.09
C THR A 523 -10.11 38.30 53.60
N VAL A 524 -10.88 37.34 54.10
CA VAL A 524 -11.19 37.19 55.52
C VAL A 524 -10.48 35.96 56.09
N GLN A 525 -9.77 36.15 57.20
CA GLN A 525 -9.11 35.07 57.94
C GLN A 525 -9.98 34.60 59.11
N SER A 526 -10.16 33.28 59.24
CA SER A 526 -10.92 32.63 60.30
C SER A 526 -10.01 31.70 61.09
N ALA A 527 -10.14 31.69 62.42
CA ALA A 527 -9.45 30.70 63.27
C ALA A 527 -10.10 29.31 63.21
N THR A 528 -11.36 29.22 62.75
CA THR A 528 -12.14 27.98 62.72
C THR A 528 -11.89 27.23 61.42
N ALA A 529 -11.36 26.01 61.53
CA ALA A 529 -11.16 25.12 60.38
C ALA A 529 -12.49 24.57 59.85
N THR A 530 -12.64 24.55 58.53
CA THR A 530 -13.80 23.94 57.84
C THR A 530 -13.38 22.60 57.21
N SER A 531 -14.34 21.67 57.06
CA SER A 531 -14.07 20.34 56.50
C SER A 531 -14.00 20.30 54.97
N ILE A 532 -14.44 21.37 54.28
CA ILE A 532 -14.57 21.41 52.82
C ILE A 532 -13.53 22.37 52.23
N THR A 533 -12.38 21.80 51.85
CA THR A 533 -11.25 22.54 51.25
C THR A 533 -11.11 22.29 49.75
N MET A 534 -11.69 21.21 49.24
CA MET A 534 -11.71 20.88 47.83
C MET A 534 -13.00 21.38 47.17
N PRO A 535 -12.93 21.97 45.96
CA PRO A 535 -14.10 22.43 45.25
C PRO A 535 -15.03 21.25 44.96
N ARG A 536 -16.30 21.37 45.35
CA ARG A 536 -17.32 20.37 45.03
C ARG A 536 -17.76 20.52 43.57
N SER A 537 -18.14 19.41 42.94
CA SER A 537 -18.67 19.36 41.59
C SER A 537 -20.14 19.79 41.48
N ASP A 538 -20.71 20.39 42.53
CA ASP A 538 -22.10 20.83 42.55
C ASP A 538 -22.24 22.20 41.86
N PRO A 539 -23.02 22.32 40.78
CA PRO A 539 -23.17 23.57 40.02
C PRO A 539 -23.97 24.66 40.76
N SER A 540 -24.61 24.31 41.88
CA SER A 540 -25.35 25.24 42.74
C SER A 540 -24.49 25.98 43.76
N GLN A 541 -23.20 25.64 43.88
CA GLN A 541 -22.27 26.26 44.84
C GLN A 541 -21.20 27.10 44.12
N ALA A 542 -20.78 28.18 44.77
CA ALA A 542 -19.70 29.02 44.26
C ALA A 542 -18.35 28.34 44.49
N VAL A 543 -17.46 28.43 43.50
CA VAL A 543 -16.09 27.95 43.61
C VAL A 543 -15.19 29.11 44.04
N PHE A 544 -14.45 28.92 45.12
CA PHE A 544 -13.51 29.91 45.61
C PHE A 544 -12.08 29.55 45.19
N LEU A 545 -11.36 30.53 44.67
CA LEU A 545 -9.95 30.40 44.26
C LEU A 545 -9.12 31.45 44.99
N VAL A 546 -7.92 31.08 45.43
CA VAL A 546 -6.99 32.00 46.09
C VAL A 546 -5.75 32.20 45.23
N GLU A 547 -5.48 33.45 44.86
CA GLU A 547 -4.25 33.87 44.20
C GLU A 547 -3.28 34.39 45.26
N LYS A 548 -2.18 33.65 45.47
CA LYS A 548 -1.11 34.01 46.41
C LYS A 548 0.01 34.81 45.74
N GLU A 549 -0.06 34.95 44.42
CA GLU A 549 1.00 35.50 43.58
C GLU A 549 0.45 36.56 42.62
N VAL A 550 1.22 37.61 42.41
CA VAL A 550 0.98 38.60 41.35
C VAL A 550 1.73 38.14 40.10
N VAL A 551 0.98 37.92 39.01
CA VAL A 551 1.53 37.52 37.71
C VAL A 551 1.81 38.77 36.87
N ARG A 552 3.08 39.01 36.52
CA ARG A 552 3.44 40.00 35.48
C ARG A 552 3.76 39.28 34.18
N THR A 553 3.25 39.78 33.05
CA THR A 553 3.49 39.15 31.74
C THR A 553 4.35 40.04 30.85
N THR A 554 5.34 39.45 30.21
CA THR A 554 6.12 40.09 29.14
C THR A 554 6.02 39.27 27.87
N THR A 555 6.32 39.88 26.72
CA THR A 555 6.15 39.23 25.41
C THR A 555 7.30 39.57 24.47
N THR A 556 7.53 38.74 23.46
CA THR A 556 8.54 38.98 22.40
C THR A 556 8.13 40.07 21.40
N ARG A 557 7.06 40.83 21.66
CA ARG A 557 6.52 41.87 20.77
C ARG A 557 7.40 43.10 20.70
N TRP A 558 8.03 43.47 21.81
CA TRP A 558 8.76 44.73 21.93
C TRP A 558 10.26 44.51 21.70
N PRO A 559 10.98 45.49 21.12
CA PRO A 559 12.44 45.44 21.11
C PRO A 559 12.95 45.46 22.56
N MET A 560 14.17 44.96 22.80
CA MET A 560 14.73 44.83 24.15
C MET A 560 14.02 43.82 25.06
N TRP A 561 13.16 42.94 24.51
CA TRP A 561 12.40 41.99 25.32
C TRP A 561 13.30 41.08 26.18
N ARG A 562 14.53 40.77 25.75
CA ARG A 562 15.50 39.99 26.54
C ARG A 562 15.96 40.74 27.80
N TRP A 563 16.21 42.04 27.69
CA TRP A 563 16.57 42.90 28.83
C TRP A 563 15.38 43.15 29.75
N ILE A 564 14.20 43.36 29.18
CA ILE A 564 12.94 43.47 29.94
C ILE A 564 12.71 42.18 30.74
N ASN A 565 12.90 41.01 30.12
CA ASN A 565 12.82 39.72 30.80
C ASN A 565 13.86 39.59 31.92
N TYR A 566 15.11 40.01 31.68
CA TYR A 566 16.14 40.04 32.71
C TYR A 566 15.73 40.91 33.92
N CYS A 567 15.20 42.12 33.68
CA CYS A 567 14.73 43.01 34.75
C CYS A 567 13.56 42.40 35.53
N HIS A 568 12.56 41.84 34.83
CA HIS A 568 11.40 41.21 35.47
C HIS A 568 11.76 39.91 36.21
N ARG A 569 12.69 39.12 35.68
CA ARG A 569 13.25 37.93 36.36
C ARG A 569 13.96 38.34 37.64
N THR A 570 14.85 39.33 37.56
CA THR A 570 15.58 39.87 38.71
C THR A 570 14.61 40.39 39.76
N TRP A 571 13.60 41.15 39.36
CA TRP A 571 12.55 41.63 40.26
C TRP A 571 11.82 40.48 40.95
N SER A 572 11.20 39.56 40.19
CA SER A 572 10.42 38.44 40.72
C SER A 572 11.26 37.57 41.67
N TRP A 573 12.47 37.19 41.25
CA TRP A 573 13.34 36.33 42.06
C TRP A 573 13.84 37.04 43.30
N MET A 574 14.18 38.33 43.23
CA MET A 574 14.61 39.13 44.37
C MET A 574 13.51 39.23 45.44
N TRP A 575 12.28 39.58 45.05
CA TRP A 575 11.15 39.66 45.98
C TRP A 575 10.75 38.30 46.55
N ASN A 576 10.83 37.23 45.76
CA ASN A 576 10.57 35.87 46.22
C ASN A 576 11.67 35.36 47.15
N ALA A 577 12.95 35.67 46.88
CA ALA A 577 14.07 35.32 47.75
C ALA A 577 14.00 36.10 49.07
N MET A 578 13.68 37.40 49.03
CA MET A 578 13.44 38.18 50.24
C MET A 578 12.26 37.63 51.04
N PHE A 579 11.18 37.19 50.40
CA PHE A 579 10.07 36.53 51.09
C PHE A 579 10.51 35.21 51.73
N PHE A 580 11.21 34.36 50.97
CA PHE A 580 11.64 33.05 51.46
C PHE A 580 12.66 33.15 52.61
N PHE A 581 13.72 33.94 52.42
CA PHE A 581 14.78 34.11 53.42
C PHE A 581 14.43 35.10 54.53
N GLY A 582 13.57 36.09 54.26
CA GLY A 582 13.20 37.12 55.24
C GLY A 582 11.94 36.79 56.04
N VAL A 583 11.01 35.99 55.48
CA VAL A 583 9.72 35.65 56.10
C VAL A 583 9.64 34.15 56.40
N VAL A 584 9.80 33.29 55.41
CA VAL A 584 9.52 31.85 55.55
C VAL A 584 10.50 31.17 56.51
N ILE A 585 11.81 31.32 56.29
CA ILE A 585 12.82 30.66 57.14
C ILE A 585 12.83 31.20 58.58
N PRO A 586 12.96 32.52 58.84
CA PRO A 586 13.09 33.03 60.21
C PRO A 586 11.79 32.99 61.03
N TRP A 587 10.61 32.82 60.41
CA TRP A 587 9.32 32.88 61.13
C TRP A 587 8.38 31.69 60.91
N CYS A 588 8.45 31.01 59.77
CA CYS A 588 7.53 29.91 59.43
C CYS A 588 8.20 28.52 59.45
N SER A 589 9.53 28.44 59.54
CA SER A 589 10.28 27.18 59.57
C SER A 589 10.18 26.47 60.94
N PRO A 590 10.31 25.13 61.00
CA PRO A 590 10.46 24.37 62.25
C PRO A 590 11.77 24.68 63.01
N VAL A 591 12.71 25.38 62.39
CA VAL A 591 13.99 25.86 62.96
C VAL A 591 14.06 27.37 62.74
N SER A 592 13.23 28.09 63.49
CA SER A 592 13.00 29.53 63.34
C SER A 592 13.03 30.22 64.71
N LEU A 593 13.17 31.54 64.72
CA LEU A 593 13.05 32.33 65.95
C LEU A 593 11.65 32.19 66.57
N ARG A 594 10.61 32.10 65.74
CA ARG A 594 9.24 31.84 66.22
C ARG A 594 9.11 30.47 66.88
N ALA A 595 9.68 29.42 66.29
CA ALA A 595 9.67 28.08 66.88
C ALA A 595 10.46 27.98 68.20
N LEU A 596 11.45 28.86 68.40
CA LEU A 596 12.19 28.96 69.65
C LEU A 596 11.37 29.66 70.75
N LEU A 597 10.72 30.78 70.42
CA LEU A 597 10.08 31.67 71.40
C LEU A 597 8.60 31.32 71.69
N CYS A 598 7.88 30.70 70.75
CA CYS A 598 6.50 30.31 70.99
C CYS A 598 6.41 29.05 71.88
N VAL A 599 5.48 29.07 72.83
CA VAL A 599 5.21 27.90 73.70
C VAL A 599 4.38 26.86 72.95
N GLU A 600 3.31 27.30 72.28
CA GLU A 600 2.41 26.42 71.53
C GLU A 600 2.85 26.20 70.08
N PRO A 601 2.65 24.99 69.51
CA PRO A 601 2.90 24.75 68.10
C PRO A 601 1.98 25.62 67.24
N PHE A 602 2.51 26.18 66.15
CA PHE A 602 1.78 27.08 65.27
C PHE A 602 1.58 26.49 63.88
N MET A 603 0.67 27.07 63.10
CA MET A 603 0.37 26.69 61.71
C MET A 603 0.70 27.89 60.81
N PRO A 604 1.81 27.87 60.06
CA PRO A 604 2.24 29.00 59.24
C PRO A 604 1.46 29.14 57.93
N ASP A 605 0.88 28.06 57.41
CA ASP A 605 0.13 28.10 56.15
C ASP A 605 -1.38 28.26 56.37
N LEU A 606 -2.04 28.90 55.41
CA LEU A 606 -3.49 29.02 55.35
C LEU A 606 -4.08 28.22 54.17
N GLU A 607 -5.20 27.57 54.43
CA GLU A 607 -6.06 26.87 53.48
C GLU A 607 -7.33 27.69 53.20
N LEU A 608 -7.87 27.55 51.99
CA LEU A 608 -9.09 28.21 51.56
C LEU A 608 -10.31 27.32 51.84
N SER A 609 -11.30 27.86 52.53
CA SER A 609 -12.62 27.26 52.72
C SER A 609 -13.47 27.41 51.47
N GLN A 610 -13.97 26.30 50.93
CA GLN A 610 -14.92 26.33 49.80
C GLN A 610 -16.36 26.65 50.22
N VAL A 611 -16.63 26.77 51.52
CA VAL A 611 -17.97 27.07 52.06
C VAL A 611 -18.27 28.57 51.97
N ASN A 612 -17.30 29.39 52.29
CA ASN A 612 -17.47 30.84 52.49
C ASN A 612 -16.30 31.67 51.96
N GLY A 613 -15.30 31.05 51.33
CA GLY A 613 -14.13 31.75 50.78
C GLY A 613 -13.17 32.29 51.84
N THR A 614 -13.32 31.92 53.11
CA THR A 614 -12.41 32.38 54.18
C THR A 614 -11.14 31.54 54.24
N LEU A 615 -10.05 32.17 54.68
CA LEU A 615 -8.76 31.50 54.88
C LEU A 615 -8.65 31.04 56.33
N PHE A 616 -8.26 29.78 56.56
CA PHE A 616 -8.05 29.25 57.91
C PHE A 616 -6.72 28.49 58.04
N PRO A 617 -6.17 28.36 59.25
CA PRO A 617 -4.89 27.68 59.47
C PRO A 617 -4.91 26.22 59.02
N ARG A 618 -3.93 25.86 58.19
CA ARG A 618 -3.77 24.51 57.63
C ARG A 618 -3.25 23.56 58.70
N LYS A 619 -4.07 22.59 59.11
CA LYS A 619 -3.68 21.59 60.14
C LYS A 619 -2.45 20.78 59.76
N SER A 620 -2.24 20.48 58.48
CA SER A 620 -1.06 19.74 58.01
C SER A 620 0.24 20.57 58.04
N SER A 621 0.17 21.89 58.20
CA SER A 621 1.34 22.76 58.33
C SER A 621 1.86 22.90 59.77
N LEU A 622 1.31 22.14 60.73
CA LEU A 622 1.65 22.26 62.15
C LEU A 622 3.17 22.14 62.40
N THR A 623 3.79 23.24 62.81
CA THR A 623 5.23 23.31 63.13
C THR A 623 5.48 23.21 64.63
N PRO A 624 6.36 22.29 65.08
CA PRO A 624 6.66 22.12 66.50
C PRO A 624 7.67 23.15 67.02
N THR A 625 7.34 23.79 68.15
CA THR A 625 8.18 24.68 68.96
C THR A 625 9.15 23.94 69.90
N LEU A 626 10.12 24.64 70.49
CA LEU A 626 11.00 24.10 71.54
C LEU A 626 10.21 23.43 72.68
N ALA A 627 9.21 24.11 73.23
CA ALA A 627 8.38 23.59 74.31
C ALA A 627 7.59 22.36 73.87
N SER A 628 6.99 22.37 72.67
CA SER A 628 6.29 21.21 72.14
C SER A 628 7.23 20.01 71.85
N ARG A 629 8.48 20.26 71.44
CA ARG A 629 9.52 19.24 71.23
C ARG A 629 9.97 18.62 72.55
N LEU A 630 10.16 19.43 73.60
CA LEU A 630 10.46 18.94 74.95
C LEU A 630 9.29 18.12 75.52
N LEU A 631 8.04 18.61 75.37
CA LEU A 631 6.85 17.87 75.78
C LEU A 631 6.71 16.56 75.00
N SER A 632 7.00 16.56 73.69
CA SER A 632 7.00 15.36 72.85
C SER A 632 8.07 14.37 73.28
N LEU A 633 9.28 14.83 73.60
CA LEU A 633 10.37 14.02 74.15
C LEU A 633 9.96 13.34 75.46
N TRP A 634 9.38 14.09 76.39
CA TRP A 634 8.91 13.55 77.68
C TRP A 634 7.70 12.63 77.53
N ARG A 635 6.78 12.92 76.61
CA ARG A 635 5.69 12.01 76.24
C ARG A 635 6.22 10.72 75.61
N HIS A 636 7.23 10.80 74.76
CA HIS A 636 7.90 9.64 74.18
C HIS A 636 8.60 8.80 75.26
N ILE A 637 9.26 9.43 76.23
CA ILE A 637 9.85 8.75 77.40
C ILE A 637 8.77 8.05 78.23
N SER A 638 7.66 8.72 78.51
CA SER A 638 6.52 8.14 79.22
C SER A 638 5.94 6.95 78.47
N LYS A 639 5.73 7.08 77.15
CA LYS A 639 5.23 6.01 76.27
C LYS A 639 6.21 4.83 76.15
N SER A 640 7.51 5.11 76.07
CA SER A 640 8.57 4.09 76.05
C SER A 640 8.60 3.32 77.36
N ARG A 641 8.27 3.96 78.49
CA ARG A 641 8.16 3.31 79.79
C ARG A 641 6.91 2.45 79.87
N THR A 642 5.74 2.99 79.52
CA THR A 642 4.49 2.22 79.56
C THR A 642 4.57 1.02 78.63
N HIS A 643 5.13 1.18 77.44
CA HIS A 643 5.36 0.08 76.50
C HIS A 643 6.32 -1.00 77.03
N PHE A 644 7.33 -0.63 77.81
CA PHE A 644 8.20 -1.60 78.48
C PHE A 644 7.46 -2.34 79.61
N GLU A 645 6.62 -1.65 80.39
CA GLU A 645 5.83 -2.26 81.45
C GLU A 645 4.71 -3.16 80.92
N THR A 646 4.09 -2.81 79.77
CA THR A 646 2.99 -3.59 79.17
C THR A 646 3.46 -4.78 78.35
N LYS A 647 4.74 -4.90 78.01
CA LYS A 647 5.29 -6.06 77.30
C LYS A 647 5.44 -7.26 78.25
N PRO A 648 5.01 -8.48 77.89
CA PRO A 648 5.18 -9.66 78.75
C PRO A 648 6.67 -10.00 78.94
N ASP A 649 7.04 -10.46 80.14
CA ASP A 649 8.43 -10.83 80.49
C ASP A 649 8.88 -12.05 79.70
N THR A 650 9.75 -11.85 78.72
CA THR A 650 10.32 -12.89 77.86
C THR A 650 11.86 -12.84 77.83
N GLY A 651 12.46 -12.04 78.71
CA GLY A 651 13.91 -11.81 78.77
C GLY A 651 14.65 -12.71 79.77
N PHE A 652 15.93 -12.99 79.48
CA PHE A 652 16.86 -13.80 80.29
C PHE A 652 17.13 -13.23 81.71
N ILE A 653 16.91 -11.92 81.91
CA ILE A 653 16.98 -11.23 83.20
C ILE A 653 15.58 -10.71 83.51
N GLY A 654 15.02 -11.09 84.66
CA GLY A 654 13.66 -10.71 85.06
C GLY A 654 13.46 -9.20 85.17
N LYS A 655 12.21 -8.75 85.03
CA LYS A 655 11.85 -7.32 84.91
C LYS A 655 12.36 -6.41 86.04
N GLY A 656 12.69 -6.95 87.22
CA GLY A 656 13.19 -6.20 88.37
C GLY A 656 14.45 -5.37 88.05
N PHE A 657 15.53 -6.01 87.60
CA PHE A 657 16.80 -5.32 87.31
C PHE A 657 16.70 -4.48 86.03
N THR A 658 16.07 -5.01 84.98
CA THR A 658 15.88 -4.29 83.71
C THR A 658 14.99 -3.06 83.87
N ARG A 659 14.07 -3.01 84.84
CA ARG A 659 13.28 -1.81 85.15
C ARG A 659 14.15 -0.66 85.65
N HIS A 660 15.15 -0.93 86.49
CA HIS A 660 16.11 0.10 86.93
C HIS A 660 16.97 0.62 85.78
N LEU A 661 17.46 -0.29 84.91
CA LEU A 661 18.28 0.07 83.75
C LEU A 661 17.46 0.84 82.70
N ASN A 662 16.21 0.45 82.46
CA ASN A 662 15.28 1.17 81.59
C ASN A 662 14.88 2.54 82.19
N ARG A 663 14.76 2.66 83.52
CA ARG A 663 14.56 3.94 84.20
C ARG A 663 15.77 4.84 84.01
N LEU A 664 16.98 4.32 84.20
CA LEU A 664 18.23 5.05 83.96
C LEU A 664 18.33 5.50 82.50
N TRP A 665 18.13 4.59 81.54
CA TRP A 665 18.20 4.90 80.10
C TRP A 665 17.17 5.95 79.67
N ASN A 666 15.92 5.85 80.12
CA ASN A 666 14.88 6.77 79.70
C ASN A 666 14.93 8.13 80.42
N TYR A 667 15.26 8.20 81.71
CA TYR A 667 15.30 9.48 82.43
C TYR A 667 16.68 10.17 82.38
N LEU A 668 17.79 9.42 82.42
CA LEU A 668 19.14 10.00 82.37
C LEU A 668 19.60 10.21 80.93
N VAL A 669 19.62 9.16 80.11
CA VAL A 669 20.16 9.26 78.74
C VAL A 669 19.16 9.94 77.81
N LYS A 670 17.93 9.45 77.68
CA LYS A 670 16.94 10.10 76.79
C LYS A 670 16.36 11.39 77.37
N GLY A 671 16.12 11.41 78.69
CA GLY A 671 15.58 12.54 79.42
C GLY A 671 16.59 13.65 79.55
N LEU A 672 17.52 13.55 80.52
CA LEU A 672 18.47 14.61 80.84
C LEU A 672 19.36 15.01 79.64
N LEU A 673 20.04 14.06 78.99
CA LEU A 673 20.91 14.39 77.84
C LEU A 673 20.09 14.86 76.62
N GLY A 674 18.94 14.25 76.35
CA GLY A 674 18.04 14.67 75.27
C GLY A 674 17.47 16.09 75.50
N THR A 675 17.03 16.42 76.71
CA THR A 675 16.59 17.77 77.07
C THR A 675 17.74 18.76 76.98
N LEU A 676 18.94 18.39 77.43
CA LEU A 676 20.12 19.27 77.40
C LEU A 676 20.55 19.54 75.95
N CYS A 677 20.53 18.52 75.09
CA CYS A 677 20.79 18.66 73.66
C CYS A 677 19.77 19.57 72.97
N VAL A 678 18.46 19.37 73.23
CA VAL A 678 17.40 20.21 72.66
C VAL A 678 17.47 21.65 73.19
N VAL A 679 17.75 21.87 74.47
CA VAL A 679 17.83 23.22 75.06
C VAL A 679 19.11 23.97 74.66
N LEU A 680 20.24 23.28 74.43
CA LEU A 680 21.50 23.95 74.05
C LEU A 680 21.68 24.10 72.55
N ILE A 681 21.42 23.04 71.76
CA ILE A 681 21.71 23.03 70.32
C ILE A 681 20.59 23.71 69.53
N PHE A 682 19.31 23.45 69.86
CA PHE A 682 18.20 23.98 69.06
C PHE A 682 18.17 25.52 69.03
N PRO A 683 18.34 26.26 70.16
CA PRO A 683 18.39 27.73 70.09
C PRO A 683 19.55 28.23 69.25
N LEU A 684 20.74 27.63 69.38
CA LEU A 684 21.91 27.99 68.57
C LEU A 684 21.62 27.84 67.07
N VAL A 685 21.05 26.69 66.67
CA VAL A 685 20.68 26.45 65.27
C VAL A 685 19.61 27.44 64.82
N CYS A 686 18.57 27.71 65.62
CA CYS A 686 17.53 28.70 65.29
C CYS A 686 18.10 30.10 65.10
N PHE A 687 19.02 30.55 65.96
CA PHE A 687 19.67 31.85 65.84
C PHE A 687 20.56 31.92 64.60
N VAL A 688 21.44 30.95 64.39
CA VAL A 688 22.36 30.93 63.25
C VAL A 688 21.58 30.88 61.93
N THR A 689 20.60 29.97 61.81
CA THR A 689 19.80 29.83 60.59
C THR A 689 18.96 31.08 60.31
N SER A 690 18.30 31.65 61.31
CA SER A 690 17.48 32.86 61.13
C SER A 690 18.33 34.08 60.82
N PHE A 691 19.49 34.24 61.49
CA PHE A 691 20.41 35.35 61.25
C PHE A 691 21.05 35.26 59.87
N CYS A 692 21.59 34.11 59.48
CA CYS A 692 22.14 33.89 58.14
C CYS A 692 21.07 34.12 57.06
N SER A 693 19.85 33.64 57.29
CA SER A 693 18.73 33.84 56.37
C SER A 693 18.35 35.32 56.22
N LEU A 694 18.24 36.07 57.32
CA LEU A 694 17.98 37.51 57.29
C LEU A 694 19.11 38.28 56.61
N ALA A 695 20.37 37.90 56.84
CA ALA A 695 21.52 38.50 56.16
C ALA A 695 21.48 38.25 54.64
N MET A 696 21.10 37.05 54.20
CA MET A 696 20.89 36.74 52.78
C MET A 696 19.71 37.50 52.17
N ALA A 697 18.64 37.73 52.94
CA ALA A 697 17.49 38.53 52.51
C ALA A 697 17.86 40.01 52.34
N LEU A 698 18.58 40.60 53.31
CA LEU A 698 19.02 42.00 53.24
C LEU A 698 20.00 42.26 52.08
N THR A 699 20.87 41.29 51.82
CA THR A 699 21.84 41.37 50.72
C THR A 699 21.26 40.94 49.36
N ALA A 700 19.99 40.55 49.27
CA ALA A 700 19.36 40.07 48.04
C ALA A 700 19.43 41.06 46.87
N PHE A 701 19.35 42.37 47.16
CA PHE A 701 19.50 43.41 46.13
C PHE A 701 20.89 43.45 45.48
N ILE A 702 21.90 42.89 46.14
CA ILE A 702 23.29 42.88 45.66
C ILE A 702 23.57 41.60 44.87
N TRP A 703 23.29 40.43 45.45
CA TRP A 703 23.66 39.16 44.81
C TRP A 703 22.65 38.69 43.76
N MET A 704 21.35 39.01 43.89
CA MET A 704 20.33 38.53 42.94
C MET A 704 20.55 39.06 41.51
N PRO A 705 20.83 40.36 41.28
CA PRO A 705 21.16 40.85 39.94
C PRO A 705 22.40 40.17 39.33
N VAL A 706 23.41 39.85 40.15
CA VAL A 706 24.62 39.15 39.70
C VAL A 706 24.28 37.72 39.25
N VAL A 707 23.46 37.01 40.03
CA VAL A 707 23.01 35.64 39.69
C VAL A 707 22.17 35.64 38.42
N THR A 708 21.19 36.54 38.29
CA THR A 708 20.35 36.61 37.10
C THR A 708 21.11 37.12 35.87
N LEU A 709 22.14 37.95 36.05
CA LEU A 709 23.03 38.38 34.96
C LEU A 709 23.91 37.21 34.50
N GLY A 710 24.46 36.44 35.43
CA GLY A 710 25.16 35.19 35.12
C GLY A 710 24.28 34.21 34.35
N LEU A 711 23.01 34.08 34.75
CA LEU A 711 22.02 33.30 33.99
C LEU A 711 21.77 33.90 32.60
N HIS A 712 21.62 35.21 32.48
CA HIS A 712 21.42 35.88 31.19
C HIS A 712 22.60 35.66 30.22
N LEU A 713 23.83 35.77 30.73
CA LEU A 713 25.05 35.47 29.97
C LEU A 713 25.14 33.98 29.59
N PHE A 714 24.77 33.08 30.50
CA PHE A 714 24.66 31.64 30.20
C PHE A 714 23.66 31.38 29.08
N MET A 715 22.49 32.04 29.10
CA MET A 715 21.48 31.88 28.04
C MET A 715 21.98 32.38 26.69
N ALA A 716 22.76 33.46 26.67
CA ALA A 716 23.34 34.01 25.45
C ALA A 716 24.46 33.12 24.87
N LEU A 717 25.31 32.54 25.72
CA LEU A 717 26.51 31.83 25.30
C LEU A 717 26.30 30.32 25.10
N ILE A 718 25.54 29.65 25.97
CA ILE A 718 25.48 28.19 26.06
C ILE A 718 24.15 27.64 25.58
N CYS A 719 23.03 28.03 26.21
CA CYS A 719 21.72 27.47 25.92
C CYS A 719 20.61 28.51 26.09
N ASP A 720 19.96 28.91 25.00
CA ASP A 720 18.90 29.92 25.02
C ASP A 720 17.55 29.35 25.48
N LEU A 721 17.30 29.34 26.80
CA LEU A 721 16.00 28.92 27.37
C LEU A 721 14.84 29.86 27.00
N ASP A 722 15.15 31.11 26.66
CA ASP A 722 14.19 32.14 26.29
C ASP A 722 13.90 32.14 24.78
N SER A 723 14.41 31.16 24.03
CA SER A 723 14.24 31.07 22.58
C SER A 723 12.76 31.24 22.17
N PRO A 724 12.44 32.13 21.21
CA PRO A 724 11.05 32.42 20.84
C PRO A 724 10.40 31.32 20.01
N ASP A 725 11.17 30.56 19.23
CA ASP A 725 10.67 29.56 18.28
C ASP A 725 11.32 28.19 18.58
N PRO A 726 10.54 27.11 18.76
CA PRO A 726 11.08 25.79 19.07
C PRO A 726 11.90 25.16 17.92
N THR A 727 11.77 25.64 16.69
CA THR A 727 12.51 25.14 15.52
C THR A 727 13.94 25.66 15.43
N ARG A 728 14.27 26.72 16.16
CA ARG A 728 15.63 27.30 16.18
C ARG A 728 16.55 26.46 17.04
N ASN A 729 17.82 26.41 16.65
CA ASN A 729 18.87 25.84 17.49
C ASN A 729 18.99 26.66 18.78
N ARG A 730 18.95 25.97 19.93
CA ARG A 730 19.01 26.56 21.26
C ARG A 730 20.42 26.60 21.82
N TYR A 731 21.34 25.78 21.30
CA TYR A 731 22.68 25.61 21.85
C TYR A 731 23.70 26.42 21.06
N LEU A 732 24.62 27.08 21.76
CA LEU A 732 25.77 27.80 21.19
C LEU A 732 25.38 28.77 20.05
N VAL A 733 24.32 29.55 20.25
CA VAL A 733 23.71 30.39 19.19
C VAL A 733 24.69 31.44 18.63
N ILE A 734 25.53 32.03 19.49
CA ILE A 734 26.56 32.99 19.07
C ILE A 734 27.59 32.32 18.16
N LEU A 735 28.04 31.11 18.53
CA LEU A 735 29.02 30.35 17.75
C LEU A 735 28.47 30.01 16.37
N GLU A 736 27.21 29.58 16.30
CA GLU A 736 26.51 29.30 15.04
C GLU A 736 26.36 30.57 14.18
N ALA A 737 26.02 31.71 14.79
CA ALA A 737 25.89 32.97 14.07
C ALA A 737 27.25 33.43 13.48
N ILE A 738 28.32 33.40 14.28
CA ILE A 738 29.64 33.90 13.87
C ILE A 738 30.36 32.92 12.95
N LEU A 739 30.58 31.67 13.37
CA LEU A 739 31.39 30.72 12.61
C LEU A 739 30.65 30.20 11.38
N TRP A 740 29.40 29.78 11.56
CA TRP A 740 28.67 29.10 10.48
C TRP A 740 27.99 30.09 9.54
N ASN A 741 27.12 30.98 10.05
CA ASN A 741 26.33 31.87 9.19
C ASN A 741 27.16 33.02 8.61
N ILE A 742 27.98 33.71 9.42
CA ILE A 742 28.78 34.85 8.95
C ILE A 742 30.11 34.37 8.34
N GLY A 743 30.88 33.55 9.05
CA GLY A 743 32.21 33.12 8.63
C GLY A 743 32.17 32.21 7.40
N ILE A 744 31.60 31.02 7.55
CA ILE A 744 31.59 29.99 6.50
C ILE A 744 30.62 30.36 5.37
N GLN A 745 29.34 30.58 5.67
CA GLN A 745 28.32 30.85 4.65
C GLN A 745 28.35 32.29 4.12
N GLY A 746 28.63 33.28 4.97
CA GLY A 746 28.66 34.68 4.58
C GLY A 746 29.99 35.13 3.97
N GLY A 747 31.13 34.64 4.48
CA GLY A 747 32.47 35.10 4.10
C GLY A 747 33.17 34.18 3.09
N ILE A 748 33.30 32.89 3.43
CA ILE A 748 34.06 31.93 2.62
C ILE A 748 33.26 31.49 1.38
N GLN A 749 31.99 31.15 1.56
CA GLN A 749 31.13 30.66 0.48
C GLN A 749 31.02 31.60 -0.74
N PRO A 750 30.82 32.93 -0.64
CA PRO A 750 30.72 33.77 -1.83
C PRO A 750 32.04 33.83 -2.61
N VAL A 751 33.19 33.86 -1.91
CA VAL A 751 34.51 33.81 -2.55
C VAL A 751 34.67 32.49 -3.32
N LEU A 752 34.38 31.36 -2.68
CA LEU A 752 34.45 30.05 -3.34
C LEU A 752 33.42 29.90 -4.46
N ALA A 753 32.21 30.42 -4.30
CA ALA A 753 31.15 30.35 -5.31
C ALA A 753 31.52 31.17 -6.55
N LEU A 754 32.06 32.39 -6.38
CA LEU A 754 32.57 33.21 -7.47
C LEU A 754 33.79 32.56 -8.13
N PHE A 755 34.72 32.02 -7.33
CA PHE A 755 35.89 31.30 -7.87
C PHE A 755 35.46 30.11 -8.73
N VAL A 756 34.51 29.30 -8.24
CA VAL A 756 34.00 28.16 -8.99
C VAL A 756 33.22 28.60 -10.24
N ALA A 757 32.42 29.66 -10.15
CA ALA A 757 31.62 30.16 -11.28
C ALA A 757 32.47 30.76 -12.40
N PHE A 758 33.47 31.57 -12.06
CA PHE A 758 34.25 32.35 -13.04
C PHE A 758 35.55 31.69 -13.47
N PHE A 759 36.17 30.82 -12.65
CA PHE A 759 37.44 30.19 -12.99
C PHE A 759 37.28 28.69 -13.22
N MET A 760 36.77 27.94 -12.24
CA MET A 760 36.70 26.47 -12.37
C MET A 760 35.73 26.01 -13.45
N CYS A 761 34.52 26.58 -13.53
CA CYS A 761 33.54 26.18 -14.52
C CYS A 761 33.99 26.47 -15.97
N PRO A 762 34.51 27.67 -16.30
CA PRO A 762 35.08 27.93 -17.62
C PRO A 762 36.30 27.06 -17.93
N LEU A 763 37.22 26.86 -16.98
CA LEU A 763 38.38 25.99 -17.16
C LEU A 763 37.96 24.55 -17.50
N ILE A 764 37.05 23.97 -16.73
CA ILE A 764 36.51 22.63 -16.98
C ILE A 764 35.75 22.58 -18.31
N SER A 765 35.00 23.63 -18.66
CA SER A 765 34.30 23.71 -19.94
C SER A 765 35.26 23.70 -21.13
N VAL A 766 36.34 24.50 -21.07
CA VAL A 766 37.37 24.55 -22.11
C VAL A 766 38.15 23.23 -22.20
N THR A 767 38.49 22.59 -21.09
CA THR A 767 39.17 21.29 -21.13
C THR A 767 38.28 20.20 -21.74
N ILE A 768 36.99 20.16 -21.40
CA ILE A 768 36.04 19.21 -22.00
C ILE A 768 35.88 19.50 -23.50
N LEU A 769 35.75 20.77 -23.89
CA LEU A 769 35.60 21.16 -25.29
C LEU A 769 36.84 20.78 -26.12
N THR A 770 38.03 21.10 -25.62
CA THR A 770 39.30 20.78 -26.29
C THR A 770 39.50 19.28 -26.44
N VAL A 771 39.26 18.51 -25.38
CA VAL A 771 39.31 17.04 -25.42
C VAL A 771 38.25 16.47 -26.37
N GLY A 772 37.02 17.01 -26.36
CA GLY A 772 35.92 16.56 -27.23
C GLY A 772 36.22 16.82 -28.72
N VAL A 773 36.72 18.01 -29.05
CA VAL A 773 37.12 18.38 -30.42
C VAL A 773 38.31 17.55 -30.88
N LEU A 774 39.36 17.43 -30.05
CA LEU A 774 40.53 16.62 -30.37
C LEU A 774 40.15 15.15 -30.57
N ARG A 775 39.32 14.59 -29.67
CA ARG A 775 38.79 13.23 -29.79
C ARG A 775 37.99 13.06 -31.07
N TYR A 776 37.15 14.03 -31.45
CA TYR A 776 36.37 13.98 -32.68
C TYR A 776 37.27 13.97 -33.93
N TRP A 777 38.28 14.84 -33.99
CA TRP A 777 39.23 14.88 -35.12
C TRP A 777 40.10 13.63 -35.20
N CYS A 778 40.69 13.20 -34.08
CA CYS A 778 41.46 11.95 -34.02
C CYS A 778 40.59 10.75 -34.42
N ARG A 779 39.32 10.72 -33.97
CA ARG A 779 38.36 9.68 -34.36
C ARG A 779 38.01 9.76 -35.85
N LEU A 780 37.80 10.94 -36.41
CA LEU A 780 37.49 11.10 -37.83
C LEU A 780 38.66 10.66 -38.70
N LEU A 781 39.89 11.01 -38.31
CA LEU A 781 41.12 10.55 -38.96
C LEU A 781 41.27 9.03 -38.85
N TRP A 782 41.06 8.47 -37.65
CA TRP A 782 41.11 7.02 -37.42
C TRP A 782 40.06 6.28 -38.24
N ASP A 783 38.80 6.68 -38.19
CA ASP A 783 37.69 6.05 -38.93
C ASP A 783 37.86 6.20 -40.44
N THR A 784 38.50 7.28 -40.92
CA THR A 784 38.83 7.43 -42.34
C THR A 784 39.97 6.50 -42.72
N ALA A 785 41.02 6.41 -41.89
CA ALA A 785 42.16 5.53 -42.12
C ALA A 785 41.76 4.06 -42.05
N SER A 786 41.05 3.62 -41.01
CA SER A 786 40.58 2.25 -40.84
C SER A 786 39.60 1.86 -41.96
N PHE A 787 38.72 2.77 -42.38
CA PHE A 787 37.83 2.53 -43.51
C PHE A 787 38.59 2.31 -44.82
N HIS A 788 39.52 3.19 -45.19
CA HIS A 788 40.22 3.09 -46.48
C HIS A 788 41.34 2.04 -46.51
N LEU A 789 42.03 1.81 -45.39
CA LEU A 789 43.16 0.87 -45.30
C LEU A 789 42.70 -0.56 -45.00
N VAL A 790 41.71 -0.73 -44.12
CA VAL A 790 41.30 -2.06 -43.62
C VAL A 790 39.94 -2.47 -44.19
N ILE A 791 38.87 -1.73 -43.90
CA ILE A 791 37.49 -2.19 -44.15
C ILE A 791 37.18 -2.25 -45.65
N LYS A 792 37.51 -1.22 -46.42
CA LYS A 792 37.24 -1.17 -47.87
C LYS A 792 37.98 -2.25 -48.65
N LYS A 793 39.18 -2.65 -48.20
CA LYS A 793 40.03 -3.63 -48.90
C LYS A 793 39.86 -5.07 -48.40
N ARG A 794 39.55 -5.27 -47.12
CA ARG A 794 39.53 -6.58 -46.45
C ARG A 794 38.20 -6.93 -45.76
N GLY A 795 37.20 -6.05 -45.80
CA GLY A 795 35.91 -6.27 -45.17
C GLY A 795 35.13 -7.42 -45.81
N ARG A 796 34.71 -8.37 -44.98
CA ARG A 796 33.92 -9.55 -45.36
C ARG A 796 32.73 -9.70 -44.40
N VAL A 797 31.72 -10.45 -44.82
CA VAL A 797 30.58 -10.79 -43.96
C VAL A 797 31.06 -11.77 -42.87
N PRO A 798 30.84 -11.48 -41.58
CA PRO A 798 31.25 -12.37 -40.48
C PRO A 798 30.31 -13.57 -40.36
N ALA A 799 30.88 -14.73 -39.96
CA ALA A 799 30.14 -15.96 -39.67
C ALA A 799 29.78 -16.11 -38.18
N SER A 800 30.42 -15.35 -37.28
CA SER A 800 30.16 -15.39 -35.85
C SER A 800 30.52 -14.07 -35.17
N ASP A 801 30.03 -13.90 -33.94
CA ASP A 801 30.39 -12.75 -33.11
C ASP A 801 31.88 -12.78 -32.78
N SER A 802 32.54 -11.63 -32.96
CA SER A 802 33.95 -11.44 -32.64
C SER A 802 34.16 -10.14 -31.88
N PHE A 803 35.37 -9.93 -31.37
CA PHE A 803 35.73 -8.64 -30.77
C PHE A 803 35.63 -7.47 -31.77
N VAL A 804 35.73 -7.75 -33.07
CA VAL A 804 35.77 -6.75 -34.14
C VAL A 804 34.38 -6.41 -34.66
N VAL A 805 33.48 -7.39 -34.73
CA VAL A 805 32.11 -7.20 -35.19
C VAL A 805 31.18 -8.05 -34.33
N LYS A 806 30.13 -7.42 -33.80
CA LYS A 806 29.13 -8.05 -32.95
C LYS A 806 27.75 -7.88 -33.55
N ARG A 807 26.95 -8.94 -33.58
CA ARG A 807 25.56 -8.91 -34.00
C ARG A 807 24.71 -8.19 -32.96
N ILE A 808 23.90 -7.24 -33.40
CA ILE A 808 23.01 -6.43 -32.54
C ILE A 808 21.52 -6.67 -32.82
N ALA A 809 21.18 -7.19 -33.99
CA ALA A 809 19.84 -7.68 -34.31
C ALA A 809 19.92 -8.79 -35.37
N GLY A 810 18.89 -9.63 -35.45
CA GLY A 810 18.79 -10.70 -36.45
C GLY A 810 18.16 -11.98 -35.89
N PRO A 811 17.78 -12.93 -36.76
CA PRO A 811 17.25 -14.24 -36.38
C PRO A 811 18.15 -14.94 -35.35
N GLY A 812 17.55 -15.43 -34.26
CA GLY A 812 18.24 -16.11 -33.15
C GLY A 812 18.90 -15.20 -32.10
N LEU A 813 18.89 -13.87 -32.26
CA LEU A 813 19.39 -12.91 -31.25
C LEU A 813 18.27 -12.23 -30.45
N ALA A 814 17.12 -12.01 -31.08
CA ALA A 814 15.93 -11.47 -30.41
C ALA A 814 15.19 -12.58 -29.64
N SER A 815 14.74 -12.29 -28.42
CA SER A 815 13.92 -13.21 -27.62
C SER A 815 12.50 -13.39 -28.16
N ASN A 816 12.03 -12.46 -29.00
CA ASN A 816 10.65 -12.31 -29.41
C ASN A 816 10.48 -12.81 -30.84
N TYR A 817 10.20 -14.10 -30.98
CA TYR A 817 9.85 -14.74 -32.24
C TYR A 817 8.84 -15.85 -31.97
N PHE A 818 8.06 -16.22 -32.99
CA PHE A 818 7.03 -17.25 -32.88
C PHE A 818 7.30 -18.41 -33.85
N TYR A 819 6.80 -19.59 -33.52
CA TYR A 819 6.84 -20.78 -34.35
C TYR A 819 5.46 -20.99 -35.01
N GLN A 820 5.41 -21.11 -36.33
CA GLN A 820 4.20 -21.48 -37.06
C GLN A 820 4.17 -23.00 -37.25
N VAL A 821 3.12 -23.66 -36.77
CA VAL A 821 2.83 -25.07 -37.07
C VAL A 821 1.80 -25.16 -38.19
N ARG A 822 1.59 -26.36 -38.75
CA ARG A 822 0.48 -26.63 -39.66
C ARG A 822 -0.76 -27.08 -38.87
N PRO A 823 -1.99 -26.80 -39.34
CA PRO A 823 -3.20 -27.23 -38.64
C PRO A 823 -3.28 -28.75 -38.45
N GLU A 824 -2.69 -29.54 -39.36
CA GLU A 824 -2.62 -31.00 -39.24
C GLU A 824 -1.78 -31.45 -38.04
N GLN A 825 -0.66 -30.77 -37.78
CA GLN A 825 0.18 -31.04 -36.60
C GLN A 825 -0.56 -30.66 -35.30
N ALA A 826 -1.31 -29.56 -35.34
CA ALA A 826 -2.12 -29.14 -34.20
C ALA A 826 -3.24 -30.15 -33.90
N LEU A 827 -3.92 -30.65 -34.93
CA LEU A 827 -4.98 -31.67 -34.80
C LEU A 827 -4.43 -33.03 -34.35
N ALA A 828 -3.26 -33.44 -34.84
CA ALA A 828 -2.60 -34.67 -34.38
C ALA A 828 -2.21 -34.59 -32.89
N ALA A 829 -1.68 -33.45 -32.44
CA ALA A 829 -1.40 -33.22 -31.02
C ALA A 829 -2.70 -33.12 -30.19
N PHE A 830 -3.79 -32.63 -30.77
CA PHE A 830 -5.10 -32.57 -30.15
C PHE A 830 -5.71 -33.96 -29.96
N GLU A 831 -5.65 -34.84 -30.96
CA GLU A 831 -6.11 -36.23 -30.84
C GLU A 831 -5.34 -36.99 -29.76
N ALA A 832 -4.02 -36.77 -29.66
CA ALA A 832 -3.22 -37.34 -28.58
C ALA A 832 -3.68 -36.88 -27.19
N LYS A 833 -4.14 -35.62 -27.07
CA LYS A 833 -4.71 -35.08 -25.83
C LYS A 833 -6.09 -35.67 -25.53
N LEU A 834 -6.93 -35.92 -26.53
CA LEU A 834 -8.20 -36.65 -26.35
C LEU A 834 -7.93 -38.06 -25.81
N GLU A 835 -6.95 -38.78 -26.37
CA GLU A 835 -6.57 -40.11 -25.91
C GLU A 835 -6.04 -40.06 -24.46
N LEU A 836 -5.25 -39.03 -24.09
CA LEU A 836 -4.80 -38.83 -22.71
C LEU A 836 -5.97 -38.62 -21.73
N ASP A 837 -7.00 -37.88 -22.13
CA ASP A 837 -8.17 -37.61 -21.29
C ASP A 837 -9.08 -38.84 -21.18
N GLU A 838 -9.21 -39.65 -22.25
CA GLU A 838 -9.86 -40.96 -22.19
C GLU A 838 -9.10 -41.91 -21.25
N LEU A 839 -7.77 -41.97 -21.33
CA LEU A 839 -6.94 -42.79 -20.45
C LEU A 839 -7.06 -42.34 -18.98
N ALA A 840 -7.23 -41.05 -18.72
CA ALA A 840 -7.47 -40.53 -17.37
C ALA A 840 -8.85 -40.92 -16.83
N ALA A 841 -9.89 -40.84 -17.65
CA ALA A 841 -11.24 -41.28 -17.27
C ALA A 841 -11.29 -42.80 -17.05
N TYR A 842 -10.67 -43.58 -17.96
CA TYR A 842 -10.52 -45.03 -17.83
C TYR A 842 -9.73 -45.41 -16.57
N GLN A 843 -8.64 -44.70 -16.26
CA GLN A 843 -7.89 -44.91 -15.02
C GLN A 843 -8.83 -44.79 -13.83
N HIS A 844 -9.54 -43.67 -13.71
CA HIS A 844 -10.40 -43.41 -12.56
C HIS A 844 -11.49 -44.48 -12.40
N GLU A 845 -12.18 -44.87 -13.48
CA GLU A 845 -13.21 -45.93 -13.47
C GLU A 845 -12.63 -47.31 -13.08
N THR A 846 -11.48 -47.66 -13.66
CA THR A 846 -10.84 -48.95 -13.43
C THR A 846 -10.26 -49.05 -12.02
N GLU A 847 -9.67 -47.99 -11.48
CA GLU A 847 -9.20 -47.91 -10.09
C GLU A 847 -10.33 -48.13 -9.09
N GLN A 848 -11.50 -47.54 -9.35
CA GLN A 848 -12.67 -47.75 -8.51
C GLN A 848 -13.14 -49.21 -8.54
N THR A 849 -13.12 -49.82 -9.73
CA THR A 849 -13.53 -51.22 -9.93
C THR A 849 -12.53 -52.18 -9.27
N ILE A 850 -11.22 -51.95 -9.41
CA ILE A 850 -10.18 -52.76 -8.75
C ILE A 850 -10.38 -52.75 -7.23
N LEU A 851 -10.71 -51.60 -6.63
CA LEU A 851 -10.90 -51.46 -5.19
C LEU A 851 -12.30 -51.87 -4.68
N GLN A 852 -13.23 -52.21 -5.58
CA GLN A 852 -14.61 -52.56 -5.22
C GLN A 852 -14.69 -53.73 -4.22
N PRO A 853 -13.96 -54.86 -4.37
CA PRO A 853 -14.04 -55.95 -3.41
C PRO A 853 -13.55 -55.55 -2.00
N GLN A 854 -12.58 -54.64 -1.90
CA GLN A 854 -12.13 -54.12 -0.61
C GLN A 854 -13.19 -53.24 0.05
N LYS A 855 -13.91 -52.43 -0.74
CA LYS A 855 -15.03 -51.61 -0.27
C LYS A 855 -16.19 -52.50 0.18
N ASP A 856 -16.58 -53.47 -0.63
CA ASP A 856 -17.65 -54.43 -0.33
C ASP A 856 -17.32 -55.20 0.96
N PHE A 857 -16.06 -55.61 1.14
CA PHE A 857 -15.58 -56.24 2.38
C PHE A 857 -15.70 -55.32 3.59
N SER A 858 -15.27 -54.06 3.47
CA SER A 858 -15.38 -53.09 4.57
C SER A 858 -16.84 -52.78 4.94
N GLN A 859 -17.72 -52.64 3.94
CA GLN A 859 -19.15 -52.40 4.13
C GLN A 859 -19.84 -53.61 4.75
N PHE A 860 -19.48 -54.83 4.33
CA PHE A 860 -20.00 -56.06 4.94
C PHE A 860 -19.64 -56.13 6.43
N VAL A 861 -18.38 -55.85 6.79
CA VAL A 861 -17.95 -55.88 8.20
C VAL A 861 -18.65 -54.79 9.02
N GLU A 862 -18.80 -53.59 8.47
CA GLU A 862 -19.54 -52.51 9.11
C GLU A 862 -21.02 -52.84 9.30
N ALA A 863 -21.68 -53.43 8.29
CA ALA A 863 -23.09 -53.79 8.35
C ALA A 863 -23.36 -54.96 9.30
N CYS A 864 -22.53 -56.01 9.29
CA CYS A 864 -22.74 -57.20 10.12
C CYS A 864 -22.24 -57.02 11.56
N PHE A 865 -21.15 -56.27 11.78
CA PHE A 865 -20.47 -56.20 13.07
C PHE A 865 -20.35 -54.79 13.67
N GLY A 866 -20.67 -53.73 12.91
CA GLY A 866 -20.66 -52.34 13.37
C GLY A 866 -21.54 -52.06 14.60
N PRO A 867 -22.78 -52.60 14.70
CA PRO A 867 -23.62 -52.47 15.90
C PRO A 867 -22.97 -53.02 17.19
N PHE A 868 -21.96 -53.90 17.05
CA PHE A 868 -21.19 -54.48 18.16
C PHE A 868 -19.86 -53.77 18.42
N SER A 869 -19.63 -52.60 17.80
CA SER A 869 -18.38 -51.84 17.88
C SER A 869 -17.13 -52.63 17.44
N ALA A 870 -17.31 -53.70 16.67
CA ALA A 870 -16.20 -54.44 16.09
C ALA A 870 -15.67 -53.68 14.88
N GLN A 871 -14.34 -53.55 14.78
CA GLN A 871 -13.67 -52.87 13.68
C GLN A 871 -12.97 -53.87 12.77
N LEU A 872 -12.86 -53.51 11.49
CA LEU A 872 -12.16 -54.30 10.49
C LEU A 872 -10.68 -54.47 10.87
N SER A 873 -10.26 -55.71 11.12
CA SER A 873 -8.85 -56.04 11.33
C SER A 873 -8.12 -56.17 9.98
N LYS A 874 -6.94 -55.55 9.86
CA LYS A 874 -6.09 -55.63 8.66
C LYS A 874 -5.24 -56.90 8.62
N THR A 875 -5.85 -58.05 8.91
CA THR A 875 -5.21 -59.38 8.92
C THR A 875 -6.08 -60.41 8.22
N GLY A 876 -5.51 -61.52 7.75
CA GLY A 876 -6.26 -62.57 7.07
C GLY A 876 -6.70 -62.20 5.64
N PRO A 877 -7.88 -62.67 5.17
CA PRO A 877 -8.33 -62.52 3.77
C PRO A 877 -8.38 -61.07 3.27
N TYR A 878 -8.68 -60.10 4.15
CA TYR A 878 -8.68 -58.68 3.80
C TYR A 878 -7.29 -58.16 3.40
N LEU A 879 -6.22 -58.65 4.04
CA LEU A 879 -4.84 -58.28 3.67
C LEU A 879 -4.45 -58.84 2.29
N CYS A 880 -4.97 -60.02 1.93
CA CYS A 880 -4.77 -60.61 0.60
C CYS A 880 -5.47 -59.77 -0.47
N LEU A 881 -6.73 -59.38 -0.25
CA LEU A 881 -7.46 -58.45 -1.11
C LEU A 881 -6.76 -57.09 -1.24
N GLN A 882 -6.17 -56.61 -0.15
CA GLN A 882 -5.42 -55.35 -0.15
C GLN A 882 -4.17 -55.43 -1.03
N LYS A 883 -3.40 -56.52 -0.94
CA LYS A 883 -2.22 -56.76 -1.77
C LYS A 883 -2.60 -56.95 -3.24
N GLU A 884 -3.61 -57.76 -3.51
CA GLU A 884 -4.12 -57.98 -4.88
C GLU A 884 -4.57 -56.68 -5.54
N GLY A 885 -5.32 -55.84 -4.81
CA GLY A 885 -5.69 -54.52 -5.31
C GLY A 885 -4.48 -53.61 -5.56
N GLN A 886 -3.46 -53.62 -4.69
CA GLN A 886 -2.22 -52.87 -4.91
C GLN A 886 -1.43 -53.35 -6.14
N ASP A 887 -1.34 -54.66 -6.34
CA ASP A 887 -0.65 -55.25 -7.49
C ASP A 887 -1.36 -54.89 -8.80
N LEU A 888 -2.70 -55.01 -8.84
CA LEU A 888 -3.51 -54.60 -9.99
C LEU A 888 -3.40 -53.10 -10.30
N MET A 889 -3.40 -52.24 -9.26
CA MET A 889 -3.19 -50.80 -9.41
C MET A 889 -1.80 -50.48 -9.99
N SER A 890 -0.76 -51.18 -9.51
CA SER A 890 0.60 -50.97 -10.00
C SER A 890 0.75 -51.39 -11.49
N ALA A 891 0.13 -52.51 -11.88
CA ALA A 891 0.12 -52.99 -13.26
C ALA A 891 -0.69 -52.06 -14.19
N LEU A 892 -1.81 -51.50 -13.68
CA LEU A 892 -2.59 -50.50 -14.39
C LEU A 892 -1.75 -49.23 -14.62
N HIS A 893 -1.12 -48.69 -13.58
CA HIS A 893 -0.26 -47.51 -13.68
C HIS A 893 0.93 -47.73 -14.61
N GLU A 894 1.59 -48.88 -14.57
CA GLU A 894 2.71 -49.18 -15.46
C GLU A 894 2.30 -49.16 -16.94
N LYS A 895 1.15 -49.77 -17.28
CA LYS A 895 0.60 -49.78 -18.64
C LYS A 895 0.17 -48.38 -19.08
N LEU A 896 -0.52 -47.62 -18.21
CA LEU A 896 -0.95 -46.25 -18.49
C LEU A 896 0.25 -45.31 -18.69
N GLU A 897 1.27 -45.38 -17.84
CA GLU A 897 2.45 -44.52 -17.92
C GLU A 897 3.30 -44.83 -19.16
N ARG A 898 3.38 -46.08 -19.60
CA ARG A 898 3.96 -46.42 -20.91
C ARG A 898 3.22 -45.69 -22.03
N ARG A 899 1.88 -45.78 -22.05
CA ARG A 899 1.06 -45.14 -23.08
C ARG A 899 1.12 -43.62 -23.05
N ARG A 900 1.10 -43.02 -21.87
CA ARG A 900 1.25 -41.56 -21.67
C ARG A 900 2.57 -41.03 -22.21
N ARG A 901 3.67 -41.78 -22.04
CA ARG A 901 4.99 -41.37 -22.57
C ARG A 901 5.02 -41.34 -24.10
N ASP A 902 4.31 -42.25 -24.75
CA ASP A 902 4.20 -42.29 -26.21
C ASP A 902 3.34 -41.14 -26.77
N LEU A 903 2.37 -40.66 -25.97
CA LEU A 903 1.46 -39.56 -26.32
C LEU A 903 2.00 -38.14 -26.05
N GLN A 904 3.22 -38.01 -25.52
CA GLN A 904 3.82 -36.71 -25.22
C GLN A 904 4.52 -36.10 -26.45
N THR A 905 4.27 -34.81 -26.70
CA THR A 905 4.87 -34.05 -27.81
C THR A 905 6.37 -33.77 -27.65
N GLY A 906 6.93 -33.92 -26.44
CA GLY A 906 8.36 -33.67 -26.16
C GLY A 906 8.80 -32.20 -26.22
N LEU A 907 7.87 -31.26 -26.42
CA LEU A 907 8.16 -29.83 -26.51
C LEU A 907 8.50 -29.23 -25.13
N GLY A 908 9.60 -28.50 -25.04
CA GLY A 908 9.94 -27.71 -23.85
C GLY A 908 9.00 -26.51 -23.66
N VAL A 909 8.82 -26.06 -22.40
CA VAL A 909 7.89 -24.97 -22.02
C VAL A 909 8.11 -23.69 -22.85
N ALA A 910 9.37 -23.33 -23.12
CA ALA A 910 9.74 -22.13 -23.89
C ALA A 910 9.38 -22.20 -25.39
N VAL A 911 9.27 -23.40 -25.96
CA VAL A 911 8.85 -23.59 -27.35
C VAL A 911 7.32 -23.59 -27.42
N ARG A 912 6.66 -24.27 -26.48
CA ARG A 912 5.19 -24.34 -26.39
C ARG A 912 4.54 -22.94 -26.27
N SER A 913 5.17 -22.03 -25.53
CA SER A 913 4.71 -20.63 -25.39
C SER A 913 4.84 -19.77 -26.65
N LYS A 914 5.56 -20.27 -27.68
CA LYS A 914 5.86 -19.51 -28.90
C LYS A 914 5.17 -20.09 -30.13
N ILE A 915 4.49 -21.22 -30.04
CA ILE A 915 3.79 -21.84 -31.16
C ILE A 915 2.48 -21.11 -31.42
N LYS A 916 2.22 -20.77 -32.68
CA LYS A 916 1.01 -20.07 -33.15
C LYS A 916 0.57 -20.58 -34.53
N LEU A 917 -0.64 -20.25 -34.92
CA LEU A 917 -1.22 -20.47 -36.25
C LEU A 917 -1.60 -19.14 -36.90
N THR A 918 -1.81 -19.11 -38.22
CA THR A 918 -2.47 -17.97 -38.86
C THR A 918 -3.95 -17.93 -38.48
N THR A 919 -4.60 -16.77 -38.63
CA THR A 919 -6.03 -16.62 -38.31
C THR A 919 -6.92 -17.65 -39.01
N LEU A 920 -6.63 -17.96 -40.27
CA LEU A 920 -7.39 -18.95 -41.04
C LEU A 920 -7.14 -20.37 -40.50
N GLU A 921 -5.87 -20.76 -40.37
CA GLU A 921 -5.47 -22.10 -39.90
C GLU A 921 -5.95 -22.37 -38.46
N LEU A 922 -5.92 -21.34 -37.59
CA LEU A 922 -6.39 -21.45 -36.21
C LEU A 922 -7.90 -21.69 -36.13
N LYS A 923 -8.68 -20.99 -36.96
CA LYS A 923 -10.14 -21.19 -37.05
C LYS A 923 -10.47 -22.61 -37.50
N ILE A 924 -9.78 -23.10 -38.53
CA ILE A 924 -9.95 -24.48 -39.03
C ILE A 924 -9.58 -25.49 -37.94
N ALA A 925 -8.44 -25.29 -37.25
CA ALA A 925 -7.99 -26.19 -36.19
C ALA A 925 -9.00 -26.25 -35.03
N ILE A 926 -9.51 -25.11 -34.55
CA ILE A 926 -10.49 -25.06 -33.45
C ILE A 926 -11.83 -25.66 -33.88
N GLN A 927 -12.30 -25.38 -35.09
CA GLN A 927 -13.55 -25.94 -35.61
C GLN A 927 -13.48 -27.47 -35.68
N GLN A 928 -12.42 -28.01 -36.28
CA GLN A 928 -12.25 -29.45 -36.40
C GLN A 928 -12.02 -30.10 -35.03
N ALA A 929 -11.27 -29.46 -34.14
CA ALA A 929 -11.09 -29.92 -32.76
C ALA A 929 -12.41 -29.95 -31.98
N ALA A 930 -13.28 -28.95 -32.14
CA ALA A 930 -14.60 -28.92 -31.51
C ALA A 930 -15.49 -30.07 -32.01
N LEU A 931 -15.47 -30.38 -33.32
CA LEU A 931 -16.19 -31.53 -33.88
C LEU A 931 -15.64 -32.87 -33.39
N MET A 932 -14.32 -32.96 -33.19
CA MET A 932 -13.69 -34.14 -32.58
C MET A 932 -14.16 -34.30 -31.12
N LEU A 933 -14.21 -33.21 -30.35
CA LEU A 933 -14.70 -33.21 -28.97
C LEU A 933 -16.17 -33.64 -28.90
N GLU A 934 -17.04 -33.00 -29.68
CA GLU A 934 -18.48 -33.27 -29.66
C GLU A 934 -18.80 -34.75 -29.93
N ARG A 935 -18.04 -35.39 -30.83
CA ARG A 935 -18.21 -36.82 -31.14
C ARG A 935 -17.58 -37.75 -30.11
N PHE A 936 -16.46 -37.35 -29.51
CA PHE A 936 -15.65 -38.24 -28.67
C PHE A 936 -15.97 -38.13 -27.17
N TYR A 937 -16.06 -36.91 -26.64
CA TYR A 937 -16.17 -36.66 -25.20
C TYR A 937 -17.40 -37.26 -24.52
N PRO A 938 -18.62 -37.13 -25.07
CA PRO A 938 -19.83 -37.66 -24.43
C PRO A 938 -19.75 -39.17 -24.17
N LEU A 939 -19.24 -39.93 -25.15
CA LEU A 939 -19.21 -41.40 -25.11
C LEU A 939 -17.98 -41.95 -24.38
N HIS A 940 -16.82 -41.30 -24.52
CA HIS A 940 -15.55 -41.88 -24.07
C HIS A 940 -15.04 -41.31 -22.74
N VAL A 941 -15.43 -40.08 -22.39
CA VAL A 941 -14.91 -39.36 -21.21
C VAL A 941 -16.02 -39.07 -20.21
N LEU A 942 -17.06 -38.33 -20.61
CA LEU A 942 -18.12 -37.88 -19.70
C LEU A 942 -18.91 -39.06 -19.10
N GLN A 943 -19.18 -40.11 -19.88
CA GLN A 943 -19.86 -41.33 -19.38
C GLN A 943 -19.06 -42.07 -18.29
N ARG A 944 -17.72 -41.93 -18.25
CA ARG A 944 -16.84 -42.60 -17.29
C ARG A 944 -16.55 -41.76 -16.04
N LEU A 945 -16.98 -40.49 -16.02
CA LEU A 945 -16.73 -39.58 -14.90
C LEU A 945 -17.84 -39.66 -13.84
N PRO A 946 -17.52 -39.52 -12.54
CA PRO A 946 -18.49 -39.58 -11.45
C PRO A 946 -19.23 -38.25 -11.21
N ILE A 947 -19.08 -37.26 -12.10
CA ILE A 947 -19.56 -35.87 -11.94
C ILE A 947 -20.67 -35.61 -12.95
N ASN A 948 -21.68 -34.83 -12.58
CA ASN A 948 -22.73 -34.41 -13.52
C ASN A 948 -22.15 -33.52 -14.63
N GLU A 949 -22.75 -33.56 -15.81
CA GLU A 949 -22.27 -32.78 -16.95
C GLU A 949 -22.25 -31.27 -16.67
N GLU A 950 -23.27 -30.74 -15.98
CA GLU A 950 -23.35 -29.30 -15.62
C GLU A 950 -22.18 -28.87 -14.72
N ASP A 951 -21.86 -29.67 -13.70
CA ASP A 951 -20.75 -29.43 -12.77
C ASP A 951 -19.39 -29.49 -13.50
N TYR A 952 -19.27 -30.35 -14.53
CA TYR A 952 -18.08 -30.42 -15.36
C TYR A 952 -17.84 -29.11 -16.12
N TRP A 953 -18.87 -28.58 -16.80
CA TRP A 953 -18.78 -27.32 -17.54
C TRP A 953 -18.51 -26.12 -16.61
N GLU A 954 -19.15 -26.07 -15.44
CA GLU A 954 -18.91 -25.03 -14.43
C GLU A 954 -17.47 -25.07 -13.90
N SER A 955 -16.90 -26.26 -13.66
CA SER A 955 -15.50 -26.40 -13.22
C SER A 955 -14.48 -25.85 -14.23
N LYS A 956 -14.87 -25.73 -15.50
CA LYS A 956 -14.06 -25.17 -16.60
C LYS A 956 -14.37 -23.71 -16.89
N GLY A 957 -15.36 -23.11 -16.21
CA GLY A 957 -15.80 -21.74 -16.45
C GLY A 957 -16.44 -21.53 -17.83
N LEU A 958 -17.02 -22.59 -18.40
CA LEU A 958 -17.65 -22.59 -19.73
C LEU A 958 -19.16 -22.84 -19.60
N SER A 959 -19.93 -22.42 -20.60
CA SER A 959 -21.34 -22.81 -20.71
C SER A 959 -21.48 -24.26 -21.18
N VAL A 960 -22.57 -24.92 -20.79
CA VAL A 960 -22.88 -26.29 -21.24
C VAL A 960 -22.90 -26.36 -22.78
N HIS A 961 -22.25 -27.39 -23.35
CA HIS A 961 -22.08 -27.61 -24.80
C HIS A 961 -21.15 -26.61 -25.54
N ASP A 962 -20.34 -25.81 -24.84
CA ASP A 962 -19.33 -24.95 -25.48
C ASP A 962 -18.07 -25.73 -25.90
N TRP A 963 -18.22 -26.59 -26.92
CA TRP A 963 -17.13 -27.44 -27.45
C TRP A 963 -15.97 -26.64 -28.05
N ALA A 964 -16.24 -25.45 -28.60
CA ALA A 964 -15.20 -24.57 -29.13
C ALA A 964 -14.38 -23.92 -28.00
N GLY A 965 -15.03 -23.48 -26.92
CA GLY A 965 -14.36 -23.01 -25.71
C GLY A 965 -13.50 -24.10 -25.07
N LEU A 966 -14.01 -25.34 -25.00
CA LEU A 966 -13.26 -26.48 -24.49
C LEU A 966 -12.06 -26.83 -25.38
N ALA A 967 -12.21 -26.80 -26.71
CA ALA A 967 -11.11 -26.98 -27.65
C ALA A 967 -10.02 -25.92 -27.45
N GLY A 968 -10.40 -24.66 -27.23
CA GLY A 968 -9.48 -23.57 -26.93
C GLY A 968 -8.68 -23.80 -25.64
N LEU A 969 -9.35 -24.21 -24.55
CA LEU A 969 -8.68 -24.57 -23.30
C LEU A 969 -7.71 -25.74 -23.47
N MET A 970 -8.09 -26.77 -24.22
CA MET A 970 -7.23 -27.93 -24.47
C MET A 970 -6.02 -27.57 -25.34
N TYR A 971 -6.18 -26.70 -26.34
CA TYR A 971 -5.04 -26.16 -27.08
C TYR A 971 -4.11 -25.31 -26.21
N ALA A 972 -4.66 -24.55 -25.26
CA ALA A 972 -3.86 -23.82 -24.28
C ALA A 972 -3.04 -24.74 -23.37
N ASP A 973 -3.60 -25.90 -23.01
CA ASP A 973 -2.91 -26.93 -22.24
C ASP A 973 -1.84 -27.69 -23.07
N ILE A 974 -2.09 -27.92 -24.37
CA ILE A 974 -1.16 -28.60 -25.29
C ILE A 974 0.00 -27.69 -25.68
N PHE A 975 -0.24 -26.39 -25.87
CA PHE A 975 0.78 -25.42 -26.24
C PHE A 975 0.91 -24.35 -25.16
N SER A 976 0.08 -23.32 -25.22
CA SER A 976 0.02 -22.24 -24.24
C SER A 976 -1.20 -21.37 -24.54
N LEU A 977 -1.57 -20.49 -23.60
CA LEU A 977 -2.59 -19.46 -23.86
C LEU A 977 -2.26 -18.59 -25.09
N ASP A 978 -0.97 -18.39 -25.39
CA ASP A 978 -0.53 -17.57 -26.53
C ASP A 978 -0.80 -18.25 -27.89
N PHE A 979 -1.04 -19.57 -27.92
CA PHE A 979 -1.41 -20.30 -29.14
C PHE A 979 -2.72 -19.82 -29.75
N LEU A 980 -3.65 -19.38 -28.90
CA LEU A 980 -4.96 -18.86 -29.31
C LEU A 980 -4.87 -17.47 -29.92
N THR A 981 -3.71 -16.82 -29.85
CA THR A 981 -3.47 -15.56 -30.55
C THR A 981 -2.91 -15.85 -31.94
N PRO A 982 -3.60 -15.44 -33.02
CA PRO A 982 -3.09 -15.66 -34.36
C PRO A 982 -1.81 -14.86 -34.59
N LEU A 983 -1.01 -15.32 -35.55
CA LEU A 983 0.16 -14.59 -36.03
C LEU A 983 -0.26 -13.31 -36.76
N ASP A 984 0.29 -12.16 -36.37
CA ASP A 984 0.15 -10.92 -37.12
C ASP A 984 1.05 -10.93 -38.36
N GLU A 985 0.69 -10.18 -39.41
CA GLU A 985 1.50 -10.10 -40.65
C GLU A 985 2.91 -9.55 -40.41
N MET A 986 3.09 -8.77 -39.34
CA MET A 986 4.34 -8.15 -38.94
C MET A 986 5.19 -9.01 -37.98
N ASP A 987 4.67 -10.16 -37.53
CA ASP A 987 5.37 -11.03 -36.58
C ASP A 987 6.50 -11.82 -37.24
N THR A 988 7.66 -11.88 -36.57
CA THR A 988 8.75 -12.77 -36.98
C THR A 988 8.39 -14.22 -36.65
N LYS A 989 8.12 -15.02 -37.70
CA LYS A 989 7.66 -16.41 -37.59
C LYS A 989 8.62 -17.42 -38.23
N PHE A 990 8.71 -18.62 -37.63
CA PHE A 990 9.51 -19.74 -38.13
C PHE A 990 8.66 -21.01 -38.22
N ARG A 991 8.69 -21.74 -39.34
CA ARG A 991 7.86 -22.95 -39.50
C ARG A 991 8.46 -24.14 -38.75
N LEU A 992 7.62 -24.88 -38.02
CA LEU A 992 7.96 -26.18 -37.43
C LEU A 992 7.44 -27.28 -38.34
N GLU A 993 8.35 -27.94 -39.07
CA GLU A 993 7.96 -29.00 -40.00
C GLU A 993 7.94 -30.37 -39.29
N PRO A 994 7.01 -31.28 -39.67
CA PRO A 994 7.01 -32.65 -39.18
C PRO A 994 8.14 -33.45 -39.84
N HIS A 995 8.60 -34.51 -39.18
CA HIS A 995 9.55 -35.42 -39.80
C HIS A 995 8.94 -36.10 -41.04
N GLN A 996 9.74 -36.30 -42.10
CA GLN A 996 9.28 -36.79 -43.41
C GLN A 996 8.61 -38.18 -43.37
N GLN A 997 8.78 -38.92 -42.26
CA GLN A 997 8.21 -40.26 -42.06
C GLN A 997 6.85 -40.25 -41.34
N VAL A 998 6.36 -39.08 -40.88
CA VAL A 998 5.08 -38.96 -40.18
C VAL A 998 3.96 -38.79 -41.21
N ASP A 999 2.99 -39.70 -41.18
CA ASP A 999 1.80 -39.64 -42.02
C ASP A 999 0.74 -38.71 -41.40
N LEU A 1000 0.42 -37.61 -42.09
CA LEU A 1000 -0.62 -36.64 -41.70
C LEU A 1000 -1.79 -36.60 -42.70
N SER A 1001 -1.89 -37.58 -43.61
CA SER A 1001 -2.91 -37.63 -44.67
C SER A 1001 -4.34 -37.52 -44.13
N ARG A 1002 -4.67 -38.24 -43.06
CA ARG A 1002 -5.99 -38.18 -42.39
C ARG A 1002 -6.38 -36.76 -41.95
N TYR A 1003 -5.47 -36.05 -41.28
CA TYR A 1003 -5.74 -34.68 -40.84
C TYR A 1003 -5.77 -33.71 -42.01
N THR A 1004 -5.02 -34.01 -43.06
CA THR A 1004 -5.03 -33.23 -44.30
C THR A 1004 -6.44 -33.27 -44.92
N GLU A 1005 -7.06 -34.45 -45.01
CA GLU A 1005 -8.45 -34.60 -45.47
C GLU A 1005 -9.44 -33.85 -44.58
N MET A 1006 -9.28 -33.90 -43.24
CA MET A 1006 -10.12 -33.15 -42.30
C MET A 1006 -10.01 -31.63 -42.46
N VAL A 1007 -8.79 -31.13 -42.70
CA VAL A 1007 -8.53 -29.70 -42.94
C VAL A 1007 -9.10 -29.27 -44.29
N HIS A 1008 -8.99 -30.11 -45.34
CA HIS A 1008 -9.54 -29.80 -46.67
C HIS A 1008 -11.08 -29.86 -46.71
N GLY A 1009 -11.71 -30.71 -45.88
CA GLY A 1009 -13.16 -30.78 -45.72
C GLY A 1009 -13.77 -29.67 -44.85
N ALA A 1010 -12.96 -28.78 -44.29
CA ALA A 1010 -13.44 -27.67 -43.45
C ALA A 1010 -13.96 -26.50 -44.31
N GLU A 1011 -15.25 -26.49 -44.61
CA GLU A 1011 -15.89 -25.34 -45.26
C GLU A 1011 -16.03 -24.16 -44.26
N LEU A 1012 -15.10 -23.20 -44.31
CA LEU A 1012 -15.33 -21.88 -43.72
C LEU A 1012 -16.28 -21.09 -44.62
N GLY A 1013 -17.57 -21.18 -44.37
CA GLY A 1013 -18.55 -20.31 -45.02
C GLY A 1013 -18.21 -18.83 -44.78
N THR A 1014 -18.31 -17.99 -45.81
CA THR A 1014 -18.31 -16.53 -45.70
C THR A 1014 -19.53 -16.09 -44.88
N GLY A 1015 -19.43 -16.16 -43.55
CA GLY A 1015 -20.54 -15.95 -42.61
C GLY A 1015 -20.74 -17.03 -41.55
N GLY A 1016 -19.82 -18.00 -41.40
CA GLY A 1016 -19.88 -18.98 -40.30
C GLY A 1016 -19.81 -18.31 -38.92
N PRO A 1017 -20.43 -18.91 -37.87
CA PRO A 1017 -20.37 -18.37 -36.51
C PRO A 1017 -18.90 -18.16 -36.12
N ASP A 1018 -18.59 -17.03 -35.49
CA ASP A 1018 -17.23 -16.70 -35.06
C ASP A 1018 -16.84 -17.66 -33.92
N LEU A 1019 -16.36 -18.86 -34.26
CA LEU A 1019 -16.05 -19.97 -33.35
C LEU A 1019 -14.94 -19.63 -32.35
N LEU A 1020 -14.18 -18.57 -32.61
CA LEU A 1020 -13.23 -18.02 -31.65
C LEU A 1020 -13.89 -17.16 -30.57
N GLY A 1021 -15.13 -16.71 -30.79
CA GLY A 1021 -15.71 -15.63 -30.00
C GLY A 1021 -14.76 -14.44 -29.80
N PRO A 1022 -15.16 -13.45 -28.99
CA PRO A 1022 -14.27 -12.39 -28.53
C PRO A 1022 -13.26 -12.86 -27.46
N VAL A 1023 -13.44 -14.08 -26.91
CA VAL A 1023 -12.75 -14.61 -25.72
C VAL A 1023 -11.25 -14.82 -25.97
N TYR A 1024 -10.83 -14.97 -27.22
CA TYR A 1024 -9.47 -15.37 -27.58
C TYR A 1024 -8.73 -14.35 -28.48
N ALA A 1025 -9.28 -13.15 -28.66
CA ALA A 1025 -8.55 -12.06 -29.30
C ALA A 1025 -7.32 -11.68 -28.46
N PRO A 1026 -6.18 -11.33 -29.10
CA PRO A 1026 -4.93 -11.07 -28.39
C PRO A 1026 -5.16 -10.06 -27.28
N ARG A 1027 -4.56 -10.31 -26.11
CA ARG A 1027 -4.17 -9.25 -25.18
C ARG A 1027 -3.15 -8.37 -25.91
N GLY A 1028 -3.61 -7.58 -26.86
CA GLY A 1028 -2.84 -6.49 -27.44
C GLY A 1028 -2.45 -5.55 -26.29
N ASN A 1029 -1.46 -4.70 -26.54
CA ASN A 1029 -0.92 -3.71 -25.59
C ASN A 1029 -1.96 -2.73 -25.00
N ILE A 1030 -3.25 -2.88 -25.30
CA ILE A 1030 -4.38 -2.11 -24.79
C ILE A 1030 -4.64 -2.52 -23.33
N GLN A 1031 -4.14 -1.72 -22.39
CA GLN A 1031 -4.33 -1.95 -20.96
C GLN A 1031 -5.68 -1.41 -20.49
N VAL A 1032 -6.69 -2.28 -20.44
CA VAL A 1032 -7.99 -1.94 -19.85
C VAL A 1032 -8.02 -2.35 -18.39
N HIS A 1033 -8.20 -1.37 -17.51
CA HIS A 1033 -8.30 -1.59 -16.07
C HIS A 1033 -9.69 -2.06 -15.67
N SER A 1034 -9.76 -2.98 -14.71
CA SER A 1034 -11.03 -3.32 -14.06
C SER A 1034 -11.61 -2.09 -13.38
N PRO A 1035 -12.91 -1.78 -13.56
CA PRO A 1035 -13.51 -0.62 -12.94
C PRO A 1035 -13.52 -0.77 -11.43
N TYR A 1036 -13.19 0.31 -10.73
CA TYR A 1036 -13.11 0.34 -9.28
C TYR A 1036 -13.57 1.71 -8.77
N LEU A 1037 -14.47 1.69 -7.78
CA LEU A 1037 -14.91 2.87 -7.05
C LEU A 1037 -14.62 2.67 -5.56
N GLU A 1038 -13.83 3.56 -4.97
CA GLU A 1038 -13.57 3.51 -3.54
C GLU A 1038 -14.86 3.76 -2.74
N VAL A 1039 -15.08 2.96 -1.69
CA VAL A 1039 -16.20 3.15 -0.75
C VAL A 1039 -16.16 4.54 -0.08
N SER A 1040 -14.96 5.14 0.03
CA SER A 1040 -14.74 6.49 0.54
C SER A 1040 -15.52 7.55 -0.25
N ALA A 1041 -15.77 7.33 -1.54
CA ALA A 1041 -16.46 8.27 -2.43
C ALA A 1041 -17.89 8.59 -1.97
N PHE A 1042 -18.54 7.68 -1.24
CA PHE A 1042 -19.88 7.86 -0.69
C PHE A 1042 -19.90 8.63 0.64
N ASN A 1043 -18.76 8.75 1.32
CA ASN A 1043 -18.66 9.37 2.63
C ASN A 1043 -18.02 10.76 2.54
N PRO A 1044 -18.78 11.86 2.75
CA PRO A 1044 -18.24 13.22 2.65
C PRO A 1044 -17.23 13.55 3.76
N ARG A 1045 -17.15 12.73 4.83
CA ARG A 1045 -16.17 12.88 5.92
C ARG A 1045 -14.90 12.07 5.71
N SER A 1046 -14.86 11.22 4.69
CA SER A 1046 -13.66 10.44 4.41
C SER A 1046 -12.55 11.38 3.97
N LYS A 1047 -11.37 11.23 4.57
CA LYS A 1047 -10.18 11.86 4.05
C LYS A 1047 -9.71 10.96 2.92
N VAL A 1048 -9.98 11.34 1.67
CA VAL A 1048 -9.37 10.69 0.52
C VAL A 1048 -7.86 10.91 0.64
N THR A 1049 -7.15 9.91 1.16
CA THR A 1049 -5.69 9.91 1.09
C THR A 1049 -5.35 9.86 -0.38
N ALA A 1050 -4.68 10.90 -0.90
CA ALA A 1050 -4.19 10.94 -2.27
C ALA A 1050 -3.18 9.81 -2.50
N THR A 1051 -3.69 8.61 -2.78
CA THR A 1051 -2.95 7.35 -2.95
C THR A 1051 -2.20 7.30 -4.27
N ASN A 1052 -2.54 8.15 -5.25
CA ASN A 1052 -1.88 8.18 -6.55
C ASN A 1052 -0.43 8.70 -6.54
N ARG A 1053 0.07 9.30 -5.44
CA ARG A 1053 1.49 9.69 -5.36
C ARG A 1053 2.46 8.54 -5.02
N LYS A 1054 1.97 7.34 -4.69
CA LYS A 1054 2.83 6.20 -4.32
C LYS A 1054 3.16 5.23 -5.46
N GLN A 1055 2.43 5.23 -6.58
CA GLN A 1055 2.69 4.29 -7.69
C GLN A 1055 3.75 4.78 -8.70
N GLU A 1056 4.04 6.08 -8.82
CA GLU A 1056 5.04 6.60 -9.77
C GLU A 1056 6.52 6.46 -9.32
N LYS A 1057 6.82 5.79 -8.19
CA LYS A 1057 8.21 5.58 -7.73
C LYS A 1057 8.79 4.20 -8.00
N ARG A 1058 8.11 3.36 -8.79
CA ARG A 1058 8.69 2.13 -9.36
C ARG A 1058 8.53 2.17 -10.89
N GLY A 1059 9.48 2.85 -11.52
CA GLY A 1059 9.74 2.90 -12.95
C GLY A 1059 11.15 3.38 -13.16
#